data_AF-A0A084G4M2-F1
#
_entry.id   AF-A0A084G4M2-F1
#
_cell.length_a   1.000
_cell.length_b   1.000
_cell.length_c   1.000
_cell.angle_alpha   90.00
_cell.angle_beta   90.00
_cell.angle_gamma   90.00
#
_symmetry.space_group_name_H-M   'P 1'
#
loop_
_entity.id
_entity.type
_entity.pdbx_description
1 polymer ?
#
loop_
_entity_poly.entity_id
_entity_poly.type
_entity_poly.pdbx_seq_one_letter_code
_entity_poly.pdbx_strand_id
1 'polypeptide(L)'
;MIVFLLSLGYSAVAVGIARTICTLFELSATWTTPRLIQQFGNVMAGFYSITWQALWLTFGVVCFIINWEDLISGTRYGDLIKASGLVGGVILSRIGLWGVDLTTQIIVQDEVEEDSRGAFSTAETSAQNLFEMLSIIQRAVPDFRTAEFWLYKSKSPTSTPPDAVESFEGLRSAKGKGSRLDDKSLRLAKIIDSPGNPLARLDIELVESTLQLAPPYLALSYTWGPFSSSLAAYTENDIRFVWIDGQPHAIFPNLFDALVQLRRTYSGRYFWIDSLCINQNDLDERQAQVQVMDQIYRTAEEVIIWLGPSNDQSEEVVELVHKISRLDSSVVQRFGYQLHPTSLSAHNLPHPHSNIWKRYLELYDLRWFYRSWVIQEVVLAKSATAHWGLWRIPWLELLGGCQIFVADRLRKFLFCDITSSYFDHLPMGRNLYRLGLIYRTCTHGFDEATVISDLSTGLKGLKASEHILLHLLRMAARDFDCSDPRDRVYSLLGLVSHVCKERGLATLSVLPNYDPSCTAASVLTSVAEAVISGSQCLGIMSHVSDLMYRQTPGLPSWVPDFIRAPNYSMGKDAVFDASRFASDGQRGFQINGNVLSVRATCIGHVRWIAPSRIDNQVENLFSMLRVVFNTHLPRGVDRLEVLWRTMIWDIYGHAQVIDEHPAPDYLEDAFFASLLPVVARSYQTPEFYAQASEVVDDLRRVLSKEQKDQPLSLTARLIEMLSFYSAGSVAEDDDGDFSPNQRRADPAIYSSHSSGVTWKAAQSYNFKDRRTQPSIDVKDATFCNITVTYTHPGLGDNVIVEAWLPADNWNGMFQAVGGGGWSTGRNAGAYSAMAGAIADGYATVTTDAGLGTAGDPSPWVLLSPGNVNMYYLQNFATASLNDEAILGKSFIRSFYGRDPSYSYWNGCSTGGRQGLTLAQRYPDAYDGIAAGAPVIYWTRVGMTGMWPQLYMNMEKAYPFGCELKAITSAAVLACDGLDGVVDGLISDPDACLASFDPFQLIGTTISNCSQTGGEVQISEGAAKLANATWHGARSSDGHQLWYGLNVGSTFDVIAGTNCTGGVCVADPGRYGWDLFKWFVAKDPDFDPSTVTHEIYDAMGHSAFQQYQSAMDFDDPDLTEFRKAGGKLLTYHGLADNLIPAKGTEHYYKLVSHLFPDIDSFYRHFPIPGLAHCSGGAGGQPLGLFGQLRAWVENGTAPEYTTMDFVAPDGTNQTLGLNRLKDPFAALRGG
;
A
#
# COMPACT_ATOMS: atom_id res chain seq x y z
N MET A 1 -33.16 -6.09 4.38
CA MET A 1 -34.13 -7.13 4.77
C MET A 1 -33.87 -7.71 6.16
N ILE A 2 -32.70 -8.28 6.48
CA ILE A 2 -32.42 -8.86 7.83
C ILE A 2 -32.68 -7.85 8.96
N VAL A 3 -32.07 -6.65 8.88
CA VAL A 3 -32.27 -5.57 9.87
C VAL A 3 -33.77 -5.19 10.01
N PHE A 4 -34.50 -5.14 8.90
CA PHE A 4 -35.93 -4.82 8.85
C PHE A 4 -36.81 -5.89 9.55
N LEU A 5 -36.51 -7.18 9.35
CA LEU A 5 -37.23 -8.27 10.02
C LEU A 5 -36.92 -8.29 11.53
N LEU A 6 -35.67 -8.04 11.91
CA LEU A 6 -35.27 -7.90 13.31
C LEU A 6 -35.95 -6.70 13.98
N SER A 7 -36.05 -5.54 13.31
CA SER A 7 -36.76 -4.36 13.84
C SER A 7 -38.27 -4.56 13.99
N LEU A 8 -38.86 -5.48 13.22
CA LEU A 8 -40.27 -5.89 13.37
C LEU A 8 -40.47 -7.00 14.42
N GLY A 9 -39.41 -7.42 15.12
CA GLY A 9 -39.48 -8.37 16.24
C GLY A 9 -39.38 -9.86 15.86
N TYR A 10 -38.93 -10.19 14.64
CA TYR A 10 -38.56 -11.57 14.33
C TYR A 10 -37.29 -11.97 15.09
N SER A 11 -37.22 -13.20 15.59
CA SER A 11 -35.99 -13.72 16.18
C SER A 11 -34.95 -14.03 15.09
N ALA A 12 -33.66 -13.94 15.44
CA ALA A 12 -32.57 -14.34 14.53
C ALA A 12 -32.72 -15.78 14.03
N VAL A 13 -33.27 -16.68 14.86
CA VAL A 13 -33.59 -18.06 14.50
C VAL A 13 -34.69 -18.13 13.42
N ALA A 14 -35.76 -17.34 13.55
CA ALA A 14 -36.82 -17.29 12.54
C ALA A 14 -36.31 -16.74 11.18
N VAL A 15 -35.43 -15.73 11.22
CA VAL A 15 -34.76 -15.23 10.01
C VAL A 15 -33.82 -16.28 9.40
N GLY A 16 -33.13 -17.07 10.23
CA GLY A 16 -32.33 -18.21 9.80
C GLY A 16 -33.16 -19.27 9.09
N ILE A 17 -34.26 -19.73 9.70
CA ILE A 17 -35.18 -20.72 9.13
C ILE A 17 -35.75 -20.23 7.78
N ALA A 18 -36.16 -18.96 7.69
CA ALA A 18 -36.66 -18.39 6.44
C ALA A 18 -35.60 -18.41 5.31
N ARG A 19 -34.31 -18.22 5.63
CA ARG A 19 -33.21 -18.36 4.66
C ARG A 19 -33.01 -19.80 4.23
N THR A 20 -33.05 -20.76 5.14
CA THR A 20 -32.95 -22.19 4.79
C THR A 20 -34.11 -22.62 3.88
N ILE A 21 -35.33 -22.18 4.16
CA ILE A 21 -36.50 -22.44 3.30
C ILE A 21 -36.30 -21.79 1.92
N CYS A 22 -35.77 -20.56 1.85
CA CYS A 22 -35.44 -19.88 0.59
C CYS A 22 -34.53 -20.73 -0.30
N THR A 23 -33.44 -21.26 0.25
CA THR A 23 -32.49 -22.12 -0.47
C THR A 23 -33.09 -23.46 -0.88
N LEU A 24 -33.96 -24.07 -0.06
CA LEU A 24 -34.67 -25.30 -0.44
C LEU A 24 -35.63 -25.07 -1.62
N PHE A 25 -36.30 -23.92 -1.69
CA PHE A 25 -37.14 -23.55 -2.82
C PHE A 25 -36.30 -23.25 -4.08
N GLU A 26 -35.16 -22.57 -3.93
CA GLU A 26 -34.19 -22.34 -5.01
C GLU A 26 -33.68 -23.66 -5.61
N LEU A 27 -33.20 -24.59 -4.78
CA LEU A 27 -32.77 -25.93 -5.20
C LEU A 27 -33.90 -26.77 -5.83
N SER A 28 -35.17 -26.52 -5.49
CA SER A 28 -36.29 -27.26 -6.08
C SER A 28 -36.45 -27.02 -7.59
N ALA A 29 -35.95 -25.89 -8.10
CA ALA A 29 -35.91 -25.58 -9.52
C ALA A 29 -35.09 -26.61 -10.32
N THR A 30 -34.10 -27.25 -9.71
CA THR A 30 -33.28 -28.31 -10.32
C THR A 30 -34.10 -29.56 -10.71
N TRP A 31 -35.27 -29.79 -10.09
CA TRP A 31 -36.17 -30.90 -10.45
C TRP A 31 -37.41 -30.47 -11.25
N THR A 32 -37.85 -29.21 -11.13
CA THR A 32 -39.01 -28.70 -11.87
C THR A 32 -38.63 -28.20 -13.27
N THR A 33 -37.50 -27.51 -13.40
CA THR A 33 -37.08 -26.89 -14.68
C THR A 33 -36.77 -27.93 -15.77
N PRO A 34 -36.03 -29.03 -15.51
CA PRO A 34 -35.82 -30.06 -16.54
C PRO A 34 -37.10 -30.73 -17.03
N ARG A 35 -38.13 -30.82 -16.17
CA ARG A 35 -39.46 -31.34 -16.56
C ARG A 35 -40.23 -30.35 -17.44
N LEU A 36 -40.13 -29.05 -17.16
CA LEU A 36 -40.69 -27.99 -18.02
C LEU A 36 -39.97 -27.97 -19.38
N ILE A 37 -38.64 -28.11 -19.40
CA ILE A 37 -37.83 -28.24 -20.62
C ILE A 37 -38.30 -29.44 -21.45
N GLN A 38 -38.44 -30.62 -20.84
CA GLN A 38 -38.91 -31.84 -21.54
C GLN A 38 -40.33 -31.71 -22.11
N GLN A 39 -41.19 -30.86 -21.55
CA GLN A 39 -42.58 -30.69 -22.00
C GLN A 39 -42.78 -29.57 -23.02
N PHE A 40 -42.01 -28.48 -22.91
CA PHE A 40 -42.25 -27.25 -23.68
C PHE A 40 -41.03 -26.75 -24.48
N GLY A 41 -39.86 -27.36 -24.30
CA GLY A 41 -38.59 -26.92 -24.89
C GLY A 41 -37.91 -25.80 -24.10
N ASN A 42 -36.60 -25.64 -24.32
CA ASN A 42 -35.71 -24.74 -23.55
C ASN A 42 -36.26 -23.31 -23.42
N VAL A 43 -36.63 -22.70 -24.56
CA VAL A 43 -37.09 -21.30 -24.62
C VAL A 43 -38.42 -21.08 -23.86
N MET A 44 -39.40 -21.96 -24.05
CA MET A 44 -40.70 -21.83 -23.36
C MET A 44 -40.58 -22.09 -21.86
N ALA A 45 -39.73 -23.05 -21.45
CA ALA A 45 -39.44 -23.29 -20.04
C ALA A 45 -38.81 -22.04 -19.38
N GLY A 46 -37.96 -21.30 -20.09
CA GLY A 46 -37.43 -20.01 -19.67
C GLY A 46 -38.54 -18.97 -19.46
N PHE A 47 -39.45 -18.80 -20.43
CA PHE A 47 -40.59 -17.88 -20.30
C PHE A 47 -41.54 -18.24 -19.14
N TYR A 48 -41.80 -19.53 -18.90
CA TYR A 48 -42.57 -19.97 -17.73
C TYR A 48 -41.86 -19.61 -16.40
N SER A 49 -40.53 -19.77 -16.36
CA SER A 49 -39.71 -19.45 -15.18
C SER A 49 -39.66 -17.93 -14.90
N ILE A 50 -39.50 -17.09 -15.93
CA ILE A 50 -39.64 -15.61 -15.81
C ILE A 50 -41.03 -15.24 -15.28
N THR A 51 -42.08 -15.84 -15.85
CA THR A 51 -43.47 -15.54 -15.48
C THR A 51 -43.76 -15.93 -14.02
N TRP A 52 -43.22 -17.08 -13.57
CA TRP A 52 -43.30 -17.52 -12.18
C TRP A 52 -42.59 -16.53 -11.23
N GLN A 53 -41.36 -16.13 -11.56
CA GLN A 53 -40.59 -15.15 -10.78
C GLN A 53 -41.35 -13.83 -10.65
N ALA A 54 -41.84 -13.29 -11.78
CA ALA A 54 -42.58 -12.03 -11.82
C ALA A 54 -43.87 -12.11 -10.99
N LEU A 55 -44.66 -13.18 -11.13
CA LEU A 55 -45.91 -13.36 -10.39
C LEU A 55 -45.70 -13.33 -8.87
N TRP A 56 -44.70 -14.06 -8.34
CA TRP A 56 -44.46 -14.13 -6.91
C TRP A 56 -43.78 -12.87 -6.34
N LEU A 57 -42.95 -12.17 -7.12
CA LEU A 57 -42.45 -10.85 -6.74
C LEU A 57 -43.59 -9.82 -6.72
N THR A 58 -44.47 -9.82 -7.72
CA THR A 58 -45.67 -8.95 -7.73
C THR A 58 -46.57 -9.26 -6.55
N PHE A 59 -46.81 -10.53 -6.22
CA PHE A 59 -47.57 -10.92 -5.02
C PHE A 59 -46.93 -10.37 -3.74
N GLY A 60 -45.61 -10.54 -3.56
CA GLY A 60 -44.88 -10.01 -2.39
C GLY A 60 -44.96 -8.48 -2.28
N VAL A 61 -44.84 -7.76 -3.39
CA VAL A 61 -44.97 -6.30 -3.45
C VAL A 61 -46.41 -5.85 -3.17
N VAL A 62 -47.41 -6.53 -3.71
CA VAL A 62 -48.84 -6.24 -3.45
C VAL A 62 -49.17 -6.48 -1.97
N CYS A 63 -48.72 -7.58 -1.37
CA CYS A 63 -48.86 -7.82 0.06
C CYS A 63 -48.16 -6.77 0.93
N PHE A 64 -47.07 -6.17 0.46
CA PHE A 64 -46.35 -5.11 1.18
C PHE A 64 -47.04 -3.74 1.08
N ILE A 65 -47.60 -3.40 -0.09
CA ILE A 65 -48.25 -2.10 -0.36
C ILE A 65 -49.69 -2.03 0.17
N ILE A 66 -50.41 -3.16 0.25
CA ILE A 66 -51.78 -3.19 0.80
C ILE A 66 -51.74 -2.76 2.29
N ASN A 67 -52.63 -1.83 2.64
CA ASN A 67 -52.76 -1.37 4.02
C ASN A 67 -53.65 -2.30 4.85
N TRP A 68 -53.07 -3.41 5.32
CA TRP A 68 -53.78 -4.47 6.06
C TRP A 68 -54.45 -4.02 7.37
N GLU A 69 -54.06 -2.85 7.90
CA GLU A 69 -54.66 -2.24 9.09
C GLU A 69 -56.13 -1.86 8.91
N ASP A 70 -56.54 -1.51 7.68
CA ASP A 70 -57.94 -1.22 7.32
C ASP A 70 -58.78 -2.50 7.12
N LEU A 71 -58.11 -3.66 6.94
CA LEU A 71 -58.75 -4.94 6.60
C LEU A 71 -58.86 -5.90 7.80
N ILE A 72 -57.96 -5.79 8.78
CA ILE A 72 -57.87 -6.67 9.95
C ILE A 72 -57.60 -5.80 11.18
N SER A 73 -58.54 -5.80 12.14
CA SER A 73 -58.50 -4.93 13.31
C SER A 73 -57.37 -5.27 14.30
N GLY A 74 -56.17 -4.76 14.05
CA GLY A 74 -55.01 -4.86 14.94
C GLY A 74 -53.69 -4.48 14.27
N THR A 75 -53.15 -3.30 14.59
CA THR A 75 -51.93 -2.72 14.01
C THR A 75 -50.76 -3.71 13.93
N ARG A 76 -50.46 -4.40 15.05
CA ARG A 76 -49.34 -5.36 15.14
C ARG A 76 -49.46 -6.59 14.24
N TYR A 77 -50.67 -6.96 13.80
CA TYR A 77 -50.87 -8.04 12.83
C TYR A 77 -50.70 -7.57 11.38
N GLY A 78 -51.04 -6.31 11.09
CA GLY A 78 -50.87 -5.72 9.75
C GLY A 78 -49.41 -5.74 9.28
N ASP A 79 -48.49 -5.24 10.10
CA ASP A 79 -47.06 -5.23 9.78
C ASP A 79 -46.45 -6.63 9.64
N LEU A 80 -46.92 -7.58 10.47
CA LEU A 80 -46.47 -8.96 10.40
C LEU A 80 -46.89 -9.62 9.08
N ILE A 81 -48.07 -9.29 8.56
CA ILE A 81 -48.59 -9.76 7.26
C ILE A 81 -47.83 -9.07 6.10
N LYS A 82 -47.62 -7.74 6.16
CA LYS A 82 -46.79 -6.99 5.19
C LYS A 82 -45.40 -7.63 5.04
N ALA A 83 -44.73 -7.92 6.16
CA ALA A 83 -43.42 -8.56 6.17
C ALA A 83 -43.44 -10.04 5.73
N SER A 84 -44.40 -10.84 6.22
CA SER A 84 -44.50 -12.26 5.86
C SER A 84 -44.81 -12.46 4.38
N GLY A 85 -45.71 -11.65 3.81
CA GLY A 85 -46.08 -11.71 2.39
C GLY A 85 -44.91 -11.35 1.47
N LEU A 86 -44.14 -10.32 1.84
CA LEU A 86 -42.93 -9.96 1.10
C LEU A 86 -41.88 -11.09 1.13
N VAL A 87 -41.60 -11.67 2.32
CA VAL A 87 -40.66 -12.79 2.46
C VAL A 87 -41.14 -14.02 1.70
N GLY A 88 -42.43 -14.37 1.78
CA GLY A 88 -43.01 -15.49 1.05
C GLY A 88 -42.94 -15.32 -0.48
N GLY A 89 -43.24 -14.13 -0.99
CA GLY A 89 -43.10 -13.80 -2.41
C GLY A 89 -41.64 -13.91 -2.91
N VAL A 90 -40.68 -13.43 -2.12
CA VAL A 90 -39.24 -13.58 -2.45
C VAL A 90 -38.82 -15.06 -2.46
N ILE A 91 -39.21 -15.85 -1.46
CA ILE A 91 -38.90 -17.30 -1.39
C ILE A 91 -39.46 -18.03 -2.62
N LEU A 92 -40.72 -17.80 -2.97
CA LEU A 92 -41.37 -18.47 -4.10
C LEU A 92 -40.83 -18.02 -5.47
N SER A 93 -40.36 -16.78 -5.60
CA SER A 93 -39.75 -16.26 -6.82
C SER A 93 -38.42 -16.94 -7.20
N ARG A 94 -37.72 -17.52 -6.22
CA ARG A 94 -36.40 -18.16 -6.42
C ARG A 94 -36.46 -19.36 -7.35
N ILE A 95 -37.57 -20.10 -7.34
CA ILE A 95 -37.82 -21.19 -8.31
C ILE A 95 -37.74 -20.66 -9.74
N GLY A 96 -38.36 -19.49 -9.98
CA GLY A 96 -38.36 -18.87 -11.30
C GLY A 96 -36.97 -18.36 -11.69
N LEU A 97 -36.29 -17.64 -10.78
CA LEU A 97 -34.94 -17.12 -11.06
C LEU A 97 -33.95 -18.23 -11.44
N TRP A 98 -33.88 -19.31 -10.66
CA TRP A 98 -32.99 -20.44 -10.93
C TRP A 98 -33.42 -21.23 -12.19
N GLY A 99 -34.73 -21.33 -12.45
CA GLY A 99 -35.23 -21.93 -13.68
C GLY A 99 -34.83 -21.15 -14.95
N VAL A 100 -34.78 -19.82 -14.88
CA VAL A 100 -34.29 -18.98 -15.99
C VAL A 100 -32.81 -19.18 -16.25
N ASP A 101 -31.99 -19.17 -15.20
CA ASP A 101 -30.55 -19.41 -15.28
C ASP A 101 -30.26 -20.78 -15.92
N LEU A 102 -30.88 -21.83 -15.41
CA LEU A 102 -30.71 -23.20 -15.90
C LEU A 102 -31.20 -23.39 -17.36
N THR A 103 -32.26 -22.69 -17.78
CA THR A 103 -32.66 -22.68 -19.20
C THR A 103 -31.72 -21.87 -20.09
N THR A 104 -31.19 -20.75 -19.60
CA THR A 104 -30.26 -19.89 -20.36
C THR A 104 -28.95 -20.64 -20.62
N GLN A 105 -28.38 -21.28 -19.59
CA GLN A 105 -27.16 -22.08 -19.71
C GLN A 105 -27.31 -23.21 -20.73
N ILE A 106 -28.45 -23.91 -20.76
CA ILE A 106 -28.71 -24.97 -21.73
C ILE A 106 -28.85 -24.40 -23.16
N ILE A 107 -29.55 -23.28 -23.36
CA ILE A 107 -29.65 -22.62 -24.68
C ILE A 107 -28.27 -22.20 -25.19
N VAL A 108 -27.42 -21.64 -24.31
CA VAL A 108 -26.06 -21.22 -24.65
C VAL A 108 -25.17 -22.42 -24.98
N GLN A 109 -25.32 -23.54 -24.28
CA GLN A 109 -24.60 -24.78 -24.59
C GLN A 109 -25.07 -25.41 -25.91
N ASP A 110 -26.38 -25.42 -26.19
CA ASP A 110 -26.95 -26.04 -27.39
C ASP A 110 -26.75 -25.21 -28.67
N GLU A 111 -26.83 -23.87 -28.60
CA GLU A 111 -26.85 -23.00 -29.81
C GLU A 111 -25.57 -22.17 -30.06
N VAL A 112 -24.62 -22.08 -29.12
CA VAL A 112 -23.35 -21.34 -29.34
C VAL A 112 -22.21 -22.28 -29.72
N GLU A 113 -21.55 -22.00 -30.84
CA GLU A 113 -20.36 -22.72 -31.34
C GLU A 113 -19.20 -22.69 -30.32
N GLU A 114 -18.45 -23.78 -30.20
CA GLU A 114 -17.43 -23.98 -29.13
C GLU A 114 -16.44 -22.83 -29.00
N ASP A 115 -15.91 -22.33 -30.13
CA ASP A 115 -14.94 -21.22 -30.17
C ASP A 115 -15.52 -19.90 -29.63
N SER A 116 -16.85 -19.71 -29.67
CA SER A 116 -17.54 -18.50 -29.23
C SER A 116 -18.06 -18.58 -27.79
N ARG A 117 -18.16 -19.77 -27.20
CA ARG A 117 -18.66 -19.97 -25.82
C ARG A 117 -17.82 -19.23 -24.78
N GLY A 118 -16.50 -19.15 -24.98
CA GLY A 118 -15.59 -18.39 -24.10
C GLY A 118 -15.86 -16.88 -24.10
N ALA A 119 -16.15 -16.31 -25.28
CA ALA A 119 -16.51 -14.89 -25.40
C ALA A 119 -17.88 -14.59 -24.77
N PHE A 120 -18.87 -15.46 -24.99
CA PHE A 120 -20.19 -15.33 -24.35
C PHE A 120 -20.08 -15.43 -22.82
N SER A 121 -19.42 -16.47 -22.29
CA SER A 121 -19.25 -16.64 -20.84
C SER A 121 -18.43 -15.50 -20.21
N THR A 122 -17.47 -14.92 -20.93
CA THR A 122 -16.77 -13.69 -20.49
C THR A 122 -17.70 -12.48 -20.44
N ALA A 123 -18.59 -12.31 -21.43
CA ALA A 123 -19.57 -11.22 -21.45
C ALA A 123 -20.66 -11.40 -20.37
N GLU A 124 -21.13 -12.63 -20.15
CA GLU A 124 -22.06 -13.01 -19.07
C GLU A 124 -21.43 -12.79 -17.69
N THR A 125 -20.20 -13.26 -17.48
CA THR A 125 -19.44 -13.01 -16.25
C THR A 125 -19.19 -11.52 -16.05
N SER A 126 -18.95 -10.76 -17.12
CA SER A 126 -18.81 -9.29 -17.04
C SER A 126 -20.13 -8.61 -16.68
N ALA A 127 -21.27 -9.11 -17.18
CA ALA A 127 -22.60 -8.60 -16.84
C ALA A 127 -23.02 -9.00 -15.41
N GLN A 128 -22.75 -10.23 -14.99
CA GLN A 128 -22.93 -10.68 -13.61
C GLN A 128 -22.03 -9.88 -12.66
N ASN A 129 -20.74 -9.71 -12.97
CA ASN A 129 -19.85 -8.84 -12.20
C ASN A 129 -20.30 -7.38 -12.21
N LEU A 130 -20.90 -6.87 -13.30
CA LEU A 130 -21.50 -5.54 -13.33
C LEU A 130 -22.74 -5.45 -12.43
N PHE A 131 -23.63 -6.46 -12.42
CA PHE A 131 -24.81 -6.49 -11.55
C PHE A 131 -24.45 -6.78 -10.09
N GLU A 132 -23.43 -7.59 -9.82
CA GLU A 132 -22.83 -7.76 -8.50
C GLU A 132 -22.16 -6.47 -8.05
N MET A 133 -21.36 -5.80 -8.91
CA MET A 133 -20.83 -4.46 -8.64
C MET A 133 -21.95 -3.45 -8.44
N LEU A 134 -23.08 -3.51 -9.14
CA LEU A 134 -24.24 -2.64 -8.88
C LEU A 134 -24.92 -3.01 -7.55
N SER A 135 -24.97 -4.28 -7.18
CA SER A 135 -25.47 -4.74 -5.87
C SER A 135 -24.52 -4.38 -4.72
N ILE A 136 -23.21 -4.31 -5.01
CA ILE A 136 -22.16 -3.82 -4.14
C ILE A 136 -22.24 -2.31 -4.10
N ILE A 137 -22.47 -1.57 -5.19
CA ILE A 137 -22.79 -0.13 -5.16
C ILE A 137 -24.09 0.13 -4.38
N GLN A 138 -25.01 -0.84 -4.30
CA GLN A 138 -26.23 -0.77 -3.49
C GLN A 138 -26.04 -1.18 -2.01
N ARG A 139 -25.03 -2.01 -1.68
CA ARG A 139 -24.68 -2.44 -0.30
C ARG A 139 -23.56 -1.60 0.31
N ALA A 140 -22.49 -1.45 -0.45
CA ALA A 140 -21.56 -0.34 -0.41
C ALA A 140 -22.16 0.93 -1.07
N VAL A 141 -23.41 1.23 -0.71
CA VAL A 141 -23.67 2.55 -0.11
C VAL A 141 -23.29 2.44 1.39
N PRO A 142 -22.00 2.53 1.79
CA PRO A 142 -21.74 3.10 3.10
C PRO A 142 -21.95 4.62 3.00
N ASP A 143 -22.43 5.24 4.08
CA ASP A 143 -22.15 6.62 4.49
C ASP A 143 -21.69 7.62 3.40
N PHE A 144 -22.47 7.82 2.34
CA PHE A 144 -22.13 8.76 1.28
C PHE A 144 -22.51 10.20 1.68
N ARG A 145 -21.69 10.80 2.55
CA ARG A 145 -21.71 12.23 2.94
C ARG A 145 -21.51 13.22 1.79
N THR A 146 -21.55 12.77 0.54
CA THR A 146 -21.44 13.57 -0.69
C THR A 146 -22.53 13.28 -1.73
N ALA A 147 -23.46 12.35 -1.47
CA ALA A 147 -24.57 12.06 -2.40
C ALA A 147 -25.83 12.93 -2.20
N GLU A 148 -26.03 13.53 -1.01
CA GLU A 148 -27.16 14.44 -0.78
C GLU A 148 -27.07 15.75 -1.60
N PHE A 149 -25.88 16.11 -2.09
CA PHE A 149 -25.69 17.35 -2.86
C PHE A 149 -26.21 17.27 -4.31
N TRP A 150 -26.43 16.07 -4.84
CA TRP A 150 -26.84 15.86 -6.24
C TRP A 150 -28.26 15.31 -6.43
N LEU A 151 -28.85 14.67 -5.40
CA LEU A 151 -30.22 14.15 -5.48
C LEU A 151 -31.33 15.18 -5.14
N TYR A 152 -30.97 16.40 -4.69
CA TYR A 152 -31.96 17.44 -4.39
C TYR A 152 -32.46 18.23 -5.63
N LYS A 153 -31.93 17.98 -6.85
CA LYS A 153 -32.20 18.85 -8.01
C LYS A 153 -32.85 18.21 -9.24
N SER A 154 -33.32 16.96 -9.18
CA SER A 154 -33.84 16.22 -10.34
C SER A 154 -35.25 15.62 -10.17
N LYS A 155 -36.21 16.39 -9.63
CA LYS A 155 -37.66 16.13 -9.85
C LYS A 155 -38.49 17.41 -9.80
N SER A 156 -39.02 17.80 -10.95
CA SER A 156 -40.07 18.83 -11.07
C SER A 156 -41.42 18.31 -10.55
N PRO A 157 -42.35 19.20 -10.12
CA PRO A 157 -43.46 18.80 -9.26
C PRO A 157 -44.72 18.37 -10.03
N THR A 158 -45.33 17.26 -9.60
CA THR A 158 -46.75 16.96 -9.87
C THR A 158 -47.42 16.22 -8.70
N SER A 159 -48.50 16.84 -8.19
CA SER A 159 -49.60 16.29 -7.37
C SER A 159 -49.31 15.62 -6.03
N THR A 160 -49.53 16.34 -4.91
CA THR A 160 -50.37 16.00 -3.71
C THR A 160 -50.26 17.16 -2.66
N PRO A 161 -51.07 17.28 -1.57
CA PRO A 161 -51.98 18.42 -1.36
C PRO A 161 -51.41 19.57 -0.46
N PRO A 162 -52.11 20.72 -0.34
CA PRO A 162 -51.47 22.00 0.03
C PRO A 162 -51.09 22.25 1.50
N ASP A 163 -51.64 21.51 2.46
CA ASP A 163 -51.84 22.08 3.82
C ASP A 163 -50.71 21.83 4.85
N ALA A 164 -49.55 21.29 4.44
CA ALA A 164 -48.48 20.88 5.38
C ALA A 164 -47.09 21.53 5.15
N VAL A 165 -46.87 22.27 4.06
CA VAL A 165 -45.53 22.76 3.66
C VAL A 165 -45.28 24.24 4.02
N GLU A 166 -46.32 25.05 4.24
CA GLU A 166 -46.18 26.49 4.55
C GLU A 166 -45.58 26.79 5.94
N SER A 167 -45.43 25.80 6.83
CA SER A 167 -45.09 26.03 8.24
C SER A 167 -43.58 26.17 8.56
N PHE A 168 -42.69 25.69 7.69
CA PHE A 168 -41.23 25.66 7.97
C PHE A 168 -40.40 26.74 7.27
N GLU A 169 -40.72 27.13 6.03
CA GLU A 169 -40.04 28.27 5.38
C GLU A 169 -40.36 29.61 6.08
N GLY A 170 -41.57 29.74 6.65
CA GLY A 170 -42.00 30.93 7.39
C GLY A 170 -41.17 31.26 8.64
N LEU A 171 -40.52 30.26 9.27
CA LEU A 171 -39.76 30.45 10.51
C LEU A 171 -38.27 30.79 10.31
N ARG A 172 -37.72 30.62 9.10
CA ARG A 172 -36.45 31.28 8.70
C ARG A 172 -36.66 32.73 8.25
N SER A 173 -37.91 33.14 8.02
CA SER A 173 -38.32 34.47 7.54
C SER A 173 -38.46 35.53 8.66
N ALA A 174 -37.59 35.48 9.67
CA ALA A 174 -37.40 36.62 10.55
C ALA A 174 -36.63 37.71 9.78
N LYS A 175 -37.36 38.61 9.09
CA LYS A 175 -36.77 39.83 8.50
C LYS A 175 -36.04 40.60 9.60
N GLY A 176 -34.70 40.54 9.58
CA GLY A 176 -33.87 41.28 10.52
C GLY A 176 -34.18 42.76 10.44
N LYS A 177 -34.41 43.40 11.60
CA LYS A 177 -34.44 44.86 11.70
C LYS A 177 -32.99 45.36 11.57
N GLY A 178 -32.57 45.63 10.35
CA GLY A 178 -31.28 46.23 10.06
C GLY A 178 -31.28 46.87 8.68
N SER A 179 -30.34 47.78 8.48
CA SER A 179 -29.96 48.21 7.14
C SER A 179 -29.43 47.01 6.37
N ARG A 180 -29.65 46.94 5.05
CA ARG A 180 -28.80 46.07 4.21
C ARG A 180 -27.37 46.58 4.34
N LEU A 181 -26.46 45.75 4.85
CA LEU A 181 -25.04 46.10 4.97
C LEU A 181 -24.37 46.22 3.59
N ASP A 182 -23.37 47.09 3.53
CA ASP A 182 -22.54 47.37 2.36
C ASP A 182 -21.11 46.83 2.55
N ASP A 183 -20.18 47.26 1.70
CA ASP A 183 -18.74 46.94 1.74
C ASP A 183 -17.94 47.79 2.76
N LYS A 184 -18.61 48.56 3.62
CA LYS A 184 -17.99 49.49 4.61
C LYS A 184 -18.54 49.34 6.02
N SER A 185 -19.60 48.57 6.19
CA SER A 185 -20.30 48.33 7.45
C SER A 185 -20.18 46.88 7.91
N LEU A 186 -20.38 46.66 9.21
CA LEU A 186 -20.51 45.34 9.81
C LEU A 186 -21.55 45.40 10.95
N ARG A 187 -22.15 44.25 11.26
CA ARG A 187 -22.89 44.06 12.52
C ARG A 187 -22.04 43.31 13.52
N LEU A 188 -22.20 43.66 14.79
CA LEU A 188 -21.59 42.98 15.93
C LEU A 188 -22.69 42.47 16.86
N ALA A 189 -22.59 41.20 17.23
CA ALA A 189 -23.45 40.56 18.21
C ALA A 189 -22.91 40.80 19.62
N LYS A 190 -23.78 41.22 20.54
CA LYS A 190 -23.46 41.36 21.96
C LYS A 190 -24.41 40.47 22.75
N ILE A 191 -23.86 39.53 23.51
CA ILE A 191 -24.64 38.61 24.32
C ILE A 191 -25.07 39.35 25.60
N ILE A 192 -26.38 39.37 25.88
CA ILE A 192 -26.93 40.05 27.04
C ILE A 192 -26.84 39.13 28.27
N ASP A 193 -26.18 39.60 29.32
CA ASP A 193 -26.07 38.87 30.57
C ASP A 193 -27.39 38.92 31.36
N SER A 194 -28.08 37.78 31.39
CA SER A 194 -29.21 37.54 32.29
C SER A 194 -28.70 37.05 33.65
N PRO A 195 -28.84 37.81 34.74
CA PRO A 195 -28.33 37.41 36.05
C PRO A 195 -29.10 36.19 36.60
N GLY A 196 -28.39 35.09 36.87
CA GLY A 196 -28.83 34.04 37.79
C GLY A 196 -29.01 32.62 37.24
N ASN A 197 -28.93 32.36 35.93
CA ASN A 197 -29.01 30.99 35.41
C ASN A 197 -28.18 30.77 34.12
N PRO A 198 -27.14 29.90 34.12
CA PRO A 198 -26.37 29.55 32.92
C PRO A 198 -27.17 28.83 31.81
N LEU A 199 -28.33 28.28 32.13
CA LEU A 199 -29.32 27.71 31.20
C LEU A 199 -30.42 28.71 30.83
N ALA A 200 -30.33 29.97 31.27
CA ALA A 200 -31.22 31.01 30.78
C ALA A 200 -31.04 31.25 29.28
N ARG A 201 -32.16 31.62 28.67
CA ARG A 201 -32.31 32.22 27.33
C ARG A 201 -31.07 33.04 26.94
N LEU A 202 -30.56 32.78 25.73
CA LEU A 202 -29.48 33.56 25.13
C LEU A 202 -30.13 34.71 24.36
N ASP A 203 -30.17 35.89 24.96
CA ASP A 203 -30.54 37.13 24.29
C ASP A 203 -29.29 37.80 23.70
N ILE A 204 -29.43 38.30 22.47
CA ILE A 204 -28.36 38.89 21.65
C ILE A 204 -28.88 40.22 21.10
N GLU A 205 -28.08 41.27 21.25
CA GLU A 205 -28.26 42.60 20.65
C GLU A 205 -27.36 42.69 19.41
N LEU A 206 -27.90 43.08 18.24
CA LEU A 206 -27.09 43.38 17.05
C LEU A 206 -26.83 44.88 16.94
N VAL A 207 -25.55 45.26 16.79
CA VAL A 207 -25.11 46.65 16.67
C VAL A 207 -24.42 46.86 15.32
N GLU A 208 -24.98 47.73 14.47
CA GLU A 208 -24.36 48.18 13.22
C GLU A 208 -23.24 49.20 13.49
N SER A 209 -22.10 49.06 12.81
CA SER A 209 -21.03 50.06 12.78
C SER A 209 -20.33 50.09 11.42
N THR A 210 -19.44 51.06 11.21
CA THR A 210 -18.52 51.10 10.06
C THR A 210 -17.22 50.38 10.41
N LEU A 211 -16.56 49.76 9.42
CA LEU A 211 -15.30 49.03 9.61
C LEU A 211 -14.19 49.90 10.25
N GLN A 212 -14.21 51.22 10.02
CA GLN A 212 -13.23 52.16 10.58
C GLN A 212 -13.56 52.62 12.01
N LEU A 213 -14.82 52.53 12.44
CA LEU A 213 -15.31 53.00 13.75
C LEU A 213 -15.90 51.85 14.60
N ALA A 214 -15.59 50.60 14.25
CA ALA A 214 -16.02 49.43 14.99
C ALA A 214 -15.49 49.49 16.45
N PRO A 215 -16.33 49.30 17.48
CA PRO A 215 -15.84 49.12 18.84
C PRO A 215 -14.99 47.83 18.93
N PRO A 216 -14.06 47.70 19.89
CA PRO A 216 -13.21 46.52 19.99
C PRO A 216 -14.04 45.23 20.15
N TYR A 217 -13.74 44.22 19.32
CA TYR A 217 -14.55 43.02 19.14
C TYR A 217 -13.71 41.78 18.88
N LEU A 218 -14.31 40.62 19.13
CA LEU A 218 -13.75 39.29 18.89
C LEU A 218 -14.43 38.66 17.66
N ALA A 219 -13.71 37.94 16.80
CA ALA A 219 -14.34 37.23 15.68
C ALA A 219 -14.41 35.72 15.98
N LEU A 220 -15.53 35.07 15.68
CA LEU A 220 -15.70 33.63 15.91
C LEU A 220 -15.42 32.83 14.63
N SER A 221 -14.47 31.90 14.70
CA SER A 221 -14.17 30.89 13.69
C SER A 221 -14.71 29.54 14.17
N TYR A 222 -15.74 29.00 13.53
CA TYR A 222 -16.39 27.75 13.99
C TYR A 222 -17.03 26.95 12.85
N THR A 223 -17.27 25.66 13.09
CA THR A 223 -17.93 24.78 12.11
C THR A 223 -19.45 24.92 12.13
N TRP A 224 -20.04 25.27 10.98
CA TRP A 224 -21.47 25.16 10.76
C TRP A 224 -21.90 23.68 10.70
N GLY A 225 -22.86 23.29 11.53
CA GLY A 225 -23.26 21.89 11.70
C GLY A 225 -22.40 21.13 12.72
N PRO A 226 -22.36 19.78 12.70
CA PRO A 226 -21.62 18.98 13.67
C PRO A 226 -20.13 19.29 13.70
N PHE A 227 -19.56 19.38 14.90
CA PHE A 227 -18.14 19.71 15.11
C PHE A 227 -17.17 18.55 14.81
N SER A 228 -17.65 17.30 14.87
CA SER A 228 -16.88 16.10 14.54
C SER A 228 -17.36 15.45 13.25
N SER A 229 -16.43 14.87 12.51
CA SER A 229 -16.64 13.97 11.37
C SER A 229 -17.51 12.75 11.73
N SER A 230 -17.38 12.21 12.94
CA SER A 230 -18.04 10.96 13.37
C SER A 230 -19.48 11.15 13.88
N LEU A 231 -19.90 12.37 14.20
CA LEU A 231 -21.27 12.66 14.63
C LEU A 231 -22.22 12.69 13.43
N ALA A 232 -23.41 12.09 13.58
CA ALA A 232 -24.48 12.15 12.58
C ALA A 232 -24.84 13.60 12.21
N ALA A 233 -25.38 13.80 11.01
CA ALA A 233 -25.91 15.10 10.60
C ALA A 233 -26.97 15.58 11.60
N TYR A 234 -26.95 16.87 11.94
CA TYR A 234 -27.98 17.45 12.80
C TYR A 234 -29.35 17.37 12.12
N THR A 235 -30.32 16.83 12.84
CA THR A 235 -31.72 16.72 12.44
C THR A 235 -32.51 17.98 12.81
N GLU A 236 -33.75 18.10 12.37
CA GLU A 236 -34.63 19.22 12.77
C GLU A 236 -34.84 19.28 14.29
N ASN A 237 -34.79 18.14 14.99
CA ASN A 237 -34.88 18.04 16.45
C ASN A 237 -33.65 18.62 17.19
N ASP A 238 -32.52 18.77 16.49
CA ASP A 238 -31.27 19.27 17.08
C ASP A 238 -31.20 20.80 17.09
N ILE A 239 -32.12 21.51 16.43
CA ILE A 239 -32.14 22.97 16.40
C ILE A 239 -32.23 23.55 17.83
N ARG A 240 -31.54 24.67 18.05
CA ARG A 240 -31.58 25.48 19.27
C ARG A 240 -32.02 26.89 18.93
N PHE A 241 -32.59 27.60 19.90
CA PHE A 241 -33.05 28.98 19.71
C PHE A 241 -32.24 29.96 20.55
N VAL A 242 -31.87 31.07 19.91
CA VAL A 242 -31.36 32.30 20.54
C VAL A 242 -32.32 33.44 20.21
N TRP A 243 -32.29 34.53 20.96
CA TRP A 243 -33.20 35.67 20.75
C TRP A 243 -32.42 36.90 20.30
N ILE A 244 -32.57 37.28 19.04
CA ILE A 244 -31.91 38.43 18.44
C ILE A 244 -32.89 39.60 18.45
N ASP A 245 -32.54 40.69 19.13
CA ASP A 245 -33.38 41.89 19.29
C ASP A 245 -34.82 41.58 19.73
N GLY A 246 -34.96 40.53 20.57
CA GLY A 246 -36.22 40.03 21.11
C GLY A 246 -36.95 38.98 20.26
N GLN A 247 -36.49 38.66 19.04
CA GLN A 247 -37.10 37.67 18.14
C GLN A 247 -36.35 36.31 18.19
N PRO A 248 -37.05 35.16 18.21
CA PRO A 248 -36.40 33.86 18.18
C PRO A 248 -35.71 33.62 16.83
N HIS A 249 -34.46 33.13 16.89
CA HIS A 249 -33.64 32.78 15.74
C HIS A 249 -33.09 31.36 15.92
N ALA A 250 -33.24 30.53 14.89
CA ALA A 250 -32.85 29.12 14.91
C ALA A 250 -31.37 28.95 14.56
N ILE A 251 -30.63 28.21 15.41
CA ILE A 251 -29.21 27.90 15.22
C ILE A 251 -28.92 26.42 15.49
N PHE A 252 -27.78 25.93 15.01
CA PHE A 252 -27.31 24.57 15.29
C PHE A 252 -26.65 24.45 16.68
N PRO A 253 -26.64 23.25 17.32
CA PRO A 253 -26.04 23.02 18.63
C PRO A 253 -24.62 23.56 18.78
N ASN A 254 -23.75 23.32 17.79
CA ASN A 254 -22.34 23.75 17.89
C ASN A 254 -22.17 25.27 18.10
N LEU A 255 -23.02 26.10 17.48
CA LEU A 255 -23.01 27.54 17.72
C LEU A 255 -23.65 27.90 19.06
N PHE A 256 -24.70 27.18 19.47
CA PHE A 256 -25.31 27.38 20.79
C PHE A 256 -24.32 27.12 21.92
N ASP A 257 -23.58 26.01 21.84
CA ASP A 257 -22.54 25.64 22.80
C ASP A 257 -21.40 26.67 22.82
N ALA A 258 -20.97 27.15 21.65
CA ALA A 258 -20.02 28.25 21.52
C ALA A 258 -20.53 29.52 22.23
N LEU A 259 -21.77 29.96 21.97
CA LEU A 259 -22.36 31.15 22.58
C LEU A 259 -22.50 31.03 24.11
N VAL A 260 -22.86 29.85 24.63
CA VAL A 260 -22.89 29.59 26.07
C VAL A 260 -21.49 29.77 26.68
N GLN A 261 -20.44 29.27 26.00
CA GLN A 261 -19.07 29.40 26.47
C GLN A 261 -18.52 30.82 26.32
N LEU A 262 -18.82 31.52 25.23
CA LEU A 262 -18.47 32.93 25.01
C LEU A 262 -19.11 33.83 26.07
N ARG A 263 -20.40 33.64 26.39
CA ARG A 263 -21.09 34.39 27.47
C ARG A 263 -20.35 34.26 28.82
N ARG A 264 -19.93 33.04 29.18
CA ARG A 264 -19.20 32.77 30.43
C ARG A 264 -17.79 33.39 30.44
N THR A 265 -17.14 33.44 29.29
CA THR A 265 -15.70 33.72 29.20
C THR A 265 -15.39 35.19 28.86
N TYR A 266 -16.27 35.81 28.07
CA TYR A 266 -16.07 37.09 27.41
C TYR A 266 -17.33 37.98 27.58
N SER A 267 -17.96 37.93 28.76
CA SER A 267 -19.11 38.76 29.16
C SER A 267 -18.89 40.24 28.79
N GLY A 268 -19.94 40.88 28.28
CA GLY A 268 -19.93 42.29 27.87
C GLY A 268 -19.14 42.64 26.60
N ARG A 269 -18.47 41.68 25.94
CA ARG A 269 -17.74 41.93 24.68
C ARG A 269 -18.66 41.89 23.45
N TYR A 270 -18.20 42.50 22.37
CA TYR A 270 -18.78 42.40 21.04
C TYR A 270 -18.15 41.23 20.28
N PHE A 271 -18.97 40.50 19.52
CA PHE A 271 -18.55 39.38 18.69
C PHE A 271 -18.97 39.61 17.24
N TRP A 272 -18.13 39.22 16.29
CA TRP A 272 -18.54 39.00 14.91
C TRP A 272 -18.71 37.50 14.67
N ILE A 273 -19.91 37.10 14.23
CA ILE A 273 -20.31 35.71 14.00
C ILE A 273 -21.03 35.67 12.65
N ASP A 274 -20.43 35.03 11.65
CA ASP A 274 -20.89 35.05 10.26
C ASP A 274 -22.39 34.70 10.09
N SER A 275 -22.90 33.69 10.79
CA SER A 275 -24.29 33.24 10.68
C SER A 275 -25.32 34.18 11.35
N LEU A 276 -24.87 35.15 12.17
CA LEU A 276 -25.75 36.07 12.92
C LEU A 276 -25.57 37.52 12.47
N CYS A 277 -24.34 37.92 12.13
CA CYS A 277 -23.97 39.27 11.75
C CYS A 277 -24.23 39.55 10.25
N ILE A 278 -24.28 38.51 9.42
CA ILE A 278 -24.65 38.59 8.00
C ILE A 278 -26.07 38.03 7.82
N ASN A 279 -26.92 38.73 7.08
CA ASN A 279 -28.20 38.22 6.63
C ASN A 279 -27.99 37.20 5.51
N GLN A 280 -27.85 35.93 5.88
CA GLN A 280 -27.59 34.82 4.95
C GLN A 280 -28.65 34.63 3.86
N ASN A 281 -29.85 35.21 4.03
CA ASN A 281 -30.95 35.18 3.06
C ASN A 281 -30.93 36.36 2.06
N ASP A 282 -30.20 37.43 2.33
CA ASP A 282 -30.01 38.54 1.38
C ASP A 282 -28.68 38.33 0.64
N LEU A 283 -28.76 37.88 -0.62
CA LEU A 283 -27.58 37.59 -1.41
C LEU A 283 -26.70 38.83 -1.62
N ASP A 284 -27.28 40.02 -1.80
CA ASP A 284 -26.51 41.25 -1.99
C ASP A 284 -25.69 41.57 -0.75
N GLU A 285 -26.30 41.45 0.44
CA GLU A 285 -25.62 41.62 1.72
C GLU A 285 -24.54 40.55 1.92
N ARG A 286 -24.85 39.27 1.68
CA ARG A 286 -23.89 38.17 1.82
C ARG A 286 -22.68 38.35 0.90
N GLN A 287 -22.89 38.77 -0.34
CA GLN A 287 -21.81 39.04 -1.31
C GLN A 287 -20.92 40.20 -0.84
N ALA A 288 -21.52 41.31 -0.39
CA ALA A 288 -20.78 42.47 0.13
C ALA A 288 -20.01 42.16 1.43
N GLN A 289 -20.62 41.45 2.37
CA GLN A 289 -19.97 41.08 3.64
C GLN A 289 -18.83 40.07 3.43
N VAL A 290 -18.98 39.10 2.52
CA VAL A 290 -17.89 38.17 2.17
C VAL A 290 -16.69 38.89 1.55
N GLN A 291 -16.88 40.00 0.82
CA GLN A 291 -15.79 40.81 0.27
C GLN A 291 -14.94 41.50 1.35
N VAL A 292 -15.47 41.71 2.55
CA VAL A 292 -14.80 42.44 3.64
C VAL A 292 -14.45 41.59 4.86
N MET A 293 -14.66 40.26 4.78
CA MET A 293 -14.23 39.33 5.83
C MET A 293 -12.74 39.46 6.14
N ASP A 294 -11.91 39.82 5.16
CA ASP A 294 -10.47 40.07 5.36
C ASP A 294 -10.21 41.20 6.37
N GLN A 295 -10.94 42.31 6.23
CA GLN A 295 -10.86 43.46 7.11
C GLN A 295 -11.47 43.13 8.47
N ILE A 296 -12.53 42.32 8.52
CA ILE A 296 -13.18 41.92 9.77
C ILE A 296 -12.21 41.08 10.63
N TYR A 297 -11.75 39.93 10.13
CA TYR A 297 -10.84 39.06 10.87
C TYR A 297 -9.50 39.73 11.21
N ARG A 298 -9.01 40.64 10.34
CA ARG A 298 -7.79 41.42 10.59
C ARG A 298 -7.97 42.60 11.56
N THR A 299 -9.18 43.15 11.70
CA THR A 299 -9.41 44.30 12.62
C THR A 299 -9.90 43.87 14.01
N ALA A 300 -10.46 42.66 14.15
CA ALA A 300 -10.75 42.04 15.45
C ALA A 300 -9.53 42.11 16.42
N GLU A 301 -9.81 42.09 17.72
CA GLU A 301 -8.77 42.04 18.77
C GLU A 301 -8.15 40.64 18.83
N GLU A 302 -8.99 39.61 18.74
CA GLU A 302 -8.62 38.19 18.78
C GLU A 302 -9.68 37.39 17.99
N VAL A 303 -9.22 36.34 17.30
CA VAL A 303 -10.07 35.35 16.64
C VAL A 303 -10.21 34.13 17.54
N ILE A 304 -11.44 33.85 17.96
CA ILE A 304 -11.79 32.71 18.79
C ILE A 304 -12.09 31.53 17.87
N ILE A 305 -11.24 30.51 17.89
CA ILE A 305 -11.43 29.27 17.14
C ILE A 305 -12.23 28.30 18.01
N TRP A 306 -13.50 28.05 17.70
CA TRP A 306 -14.31 27.09 18.45
C TRP A 306 -14.26 25.70 17.79
N LEU A 307 -13.58 24.77 18.47
CA LEU A 307 -13.39 23.39 18.02
C LEU A 307 -14.56 22.47 18.42
N GLY A 308 -15.35 22.85 19.42
CA GLY A 308 -16.46 22.06 19.98
C GLY A 308 -16.37 21.91 21.51
N PRO A 309 -17.30 21.19 22.14
CA PRO A 309 -17.25 20.89 23.58
C PRO A 309 -16.07 19.96 23.94
N SER A 310 -15.54 20.13 25.14
CA SER A 310 -14.52 19.26 25.74
C SER A 310 -15.13 18.04 26.42
N ASN A 311 -14.30 17.02 26.66
CA ASN A 311 -14.61 15.86 27.49
C ASN A 311 -13.61 15.77 28.67
N ASP A 312 -13.80 14.77 29.53
CA ASP A 312 -13.00 14.57 30.76
C ASP A 312 -11.50 14.31 30.50
N GLN A 313 -11.09 14.04 29.25
CA GLN A 313 -9.69 13.79 28.86
C GLN A 313 -9.06 14.95 28.05
N SER A 314 -9.82 16.03 27.78
CA SER A 314 -9.32 17.15 26.96
C SER A 314 -8.15 17.90 27.62
N GLU A 315 -8.06 17.92 28.95
CA GLU A 315 -6.97 18.56 29.71
C GLU A 315 -5.61 17.93 29.37
N GLU A 316 -5.49 16.61 29.47
CA GLU A 316 -4.26 15.86 29.19
C GLU A 316 -3.80 16.05 27.74
N VAL A 317 -4.73 16.14 26.78
CA VAL A 317 -4.42 16.39 25.36
C VAL A 317 -3.91 17.81 25.16
N VAL A 318 -4.53 18.80 25.81
CA VAL A 318 -4.11 20.22 25.77
C VAL A 318 -2.71 20.37 26.36
N GLU A 319 -2.42 19.75 27.51
CA GLU A 319 -1.06 19.68 28.05
C GLU A 319 -0.06 19.06 27.07
N LEU A 320 -0.45 17.99 26.37
CA LEU A 320 0.40 17.33 25.38
C LEU A 320 0.68 18.24 24.18
N VAL A 321 -0.29 19.03 23.72
CA VAL A 321 -0.08 20.07 22.69
C VAL A 321 0.93 21.10 23.19
N HIS A 322 0.81 21.61 24.41
CA HIS A 322 1.77 22.57 24.99
C HIS A 322 3.18 21.99 25.19
N LYS A 323 3.31 20.68 25.47
CA LYS A 323 4.61 19.99 25.58
C LYS A 323 5.27 19.86 24.20
N ILE A 324 4.52 19.40 23.19
CA ILE A 324 5.03 19.21 21.83
C ILE A 324 5.38 20.53 21.15
N SER A 325 4.57 21.58 21.33
CA SER A 325 4.79 22.89 20.70
C SER A 325 6.06 23.60 21.14
N ARG A 326 6.66 23.17 22.27
CA ARG A 326 7.91 23.70 22.83
C ARG A 326 9.13 22.85 22.49
N LEU A 327 8.96 21.77 21.73
CA LEU A 327 10.08 20.98 21.21
C LEU A 327 10.77 21.73 20.07
N ASP A 328 12.09 21.67 20.05
CA ASP A 328 12.88 22.19 18.95
C ASP A 328 12.65 21.35 17.67
N SER A 329 12.45 21.99 16.52
CA SER A 329 12.13 21.28 15.28
C SER A 329 13.24 20.31 14.82
N SER A 330 14.50 20.54 15.21
CA SER A 330 15.59 19.58 14.96
C SER A 330 15.49 18.32 15.83
N VAL A 331 14.80 18.37 16.97
CA VAL A 331 14.48 17.18 17.78
C VAL A 331 13.38 16.38 17.09
N VAL A 332 12.33 17.05 16.58
CA VAL A 332 11.26 16.39 15.81
C VAL A 332 11.80 15.73 14.53
N GLN A 333 12.72 16.38 13.83
CA GLN A 333 13.42 15.79 12.68
C GLN A 333 14.36 14.64 13.09
N ARG A 334 15.13 14.78 14.18
CA ARG A 334 16.01 13.72 14.69
C ARG A 334 15.25 12.48 15.17
N PHE A 335 14.02 12.62 15.68
CA PHE A 335 13.19 11.47 15.99
C PHE A 335 13.07 10.54 14.78
N GLY A 336 12.93 11.05 13.54
CA GLY A 336 12.88 10.23 12.33
C GLY A 336 14.09 9.32 12.05
N TYR A 337 15.20 9.47 12.77
CA TYR A 337 16.41 8.65 12.63
C TYR A 337 16.64 7.66 13.79
N GLN A 338 16.05 7.89 14.98
CA GLN A 338 16.26 7.05 16.18
C GLN A 338 14.97 6.95 17.04
N LEU A 339 13.96 6.24 16.53
CA LEU A 339 12.68 6.01 17.22
C LEU A 339 12.82 4.85 18.21
N HIS A 340 13.00 5.18 19.48
CA HIS A 340 12.90 4.25 20.61
C HIS A 340 11.94 4.83 21.66
N PRO A 341 11.15 4.04 22.40
CA PRO A 341 10.20 4.56 23.38
C PRO A 341 10.84 5.47 24.44
N THR A 342 12.11 5.25 24.79
CA THR A 342 12.87 6.09 25.73
C THR A 342 13.18 7.49 25.19
N SER A 343 13.24 7.69 23.87
CA SER A 343 13.49 8.99 23.24
C SER A 343 12.34 9.98 23.51
N LEU A 344 11.11 9.48 23.65
CA LEU A 344 9.94 10.26 24.04
C LEU A 344 9.96 10.61 25.53
N SER A 345 10.29 9.64 26.40
CA SER A 345 10.37 9.89 27.85
C SER A 345 11.45 10.91 28.21
N ALA A 346 12.56 10.95 27.47
CA ALA A 346 13.61 11.97 27.63
C ALA A 346 13.11 13.41 27.40
N HIS A 347 11.99 13.58 26.71
CA HIS A 347 11.34 14.87 26.45
C HIS A 347 10.01 15.04 27.21
N ASN A 348 9.76 14.22 28.25
CA ASN A 348 8.52 14.18 29.02
C ASN A 348 7.25 13.94 28.18
N LEU A 349 7.38 13.23 27.04
CA LEU A 349 6.25 12.82 26.20
C LEU A 349 5.72 11.44 26.64
N PRO A 350 4.41 11.16 26.48
CA PRO A 350 3.82 9.86 26.77
C PRO A 350 4.42 8.71 25.93
N HIS A 351 4.39 7.51 26.48
CA HIS A 351 4.76 6.27 25.79
C HIS A 351 3.98 6.09 24.47
N PRO A 352 4.54 5.52 23.38
CA PRO A 352 3.85 5.38 22.10
C PRO A 352 2.47 4.70 22.20
N HIS A 353 2.39 3.58 22.92
CA HIS A 353 1.14 2.84 23.14
C HIS A 353 0.15 3.50 24.14
N SER A 354 0.36 4.77 24.52
CA SER A 354 -0.56 5.45 25.43
C SER A 354 -1.84 5.90 24.71
N ASN A 355 -3.00 5.57 25.28
CA ASN A 355 -4.33 5.95 24.76
C ASN A 355 -4.49 7.47 24.53
N ILE A 356 -3.68 8.31 25.18
CA ILE A 356 -3.68 9.77 24.96
C ILE A 356 -3.35 10.13 23.51
N TRP A 357 -2.52 9.35 22.80
CA TRP A 357 -2.19 9.60 21.40
C TRP A 357 -3.40 9.43 20.48
N LYS A 358 -4.31 8.49 20.77
CA LYS A 358 -5.58 8.38 20.06
C LYS A 358 -6.48 9.60 20.29
N ARG A 359 -6.52 10.15 21.51
CA ARG A 359 -7.25 11.41 21.81
C ARG A 359 -6.58 12.63 21.20
N TYR A 360 -5.26 12.62 21.07
CA TYR A 360 -4.50 13.63 20.35
C TYR A 360 -4.88 13.65 18.86
N LEU A 361 -5.08 12.48 18.24
CA LEU A 361 -5.61 12.39 16.87
C LEU A 361 -7.03 12.93 16.75
N GLU A 362 -7.92 12.60 17.70
CA GLU A 362 -9.31 13.08 17.71
C GLU A 362 -9.40 14.62 17.73
N LEU A 363 -8.46 15.32 18.39
CA LEU A 363 -8.36 16.79 18.35
C LEU A 363 -8.12 17.28 16.91
N TYR A 364 -7.15 16.73 16.19
CA TYR A 364 -6.80 17.18 14.83
C TYR A 364 -7.70 16.60 13.72
N ASP A 365 -8.64 15.71 14.05
CA ASP A 365 -9.72 15.24 13.16
C ASP A 365 -11.03 16.05 13.31
N LEU A 366 -11.06 17.07 14.17
CA LEU A 366 -12.24 17.93 14.29
C LEU A 366 -12.51 18.68 12.97
N ARG A 367 -13.79 18.75 12.59
CA ARG A 367 -14.25 19.22 11.27
C ARG A 367 -13.84 20.66 10.97
N TRP A 368 -13.47 21.44 11.99
CA TRP A 368 -12.91 22.78 11.84
C TRP A 368 -11.65 22.79 10.95
N PHE A 369 -10.73 21.83 11.13
CA PHE A 369 -9.48 21.75 10.37
C PHE A 369 -9.65 21.47 8.87
N TYR A 370 -10.87 21.15 8.44
CA TYR A 370 -11.20 20.84 7.05
C TYR A 370 -11.80 22.03 6.30
N ARG A 371 -12.29 23.09 6.98
CA ARG A 371 -13.04 24.18 6.30
C ARG A 371 -12.12 25.10 5.50
N SER A 372 -12.36 25.28 4.20
CA SER A 372 -11.58 26.26 3.39
C SER A 372 -11.69 27.70 3.87
N TRP A 373 -12.77 28.04 4.60
CA TRP A 373 -12.95 29.35 5.23
C TRP A 373 -11.92 29.63 6.35
N VAL A 374 -11.50 28.61 7.13
CA VAL A 374 -10.59 28.86 8.27
C VAL A 374 -9.21 29.39 7.86
N ILE A 375 -8.86 29.24 6.58
CA ILE A 375 -7.63 29.77 5.98
C ILE A 375 -7.57 31.29 6.21
N GLN A 376 -8.54 32.06 5.72
CA GLN A 376 -8.51 33.52 5.92
C GLN A 376 -8.90 33.94 7.34
N GLU A 377 -9.81 33.20 8.00
CA GLU A 377 -10.27 33.50 9.36
C GLU A 377 -9.09 33.58 10.35
N VAL A 378 -8.11 32.68 10.21
CA VAL A 378 -6.96 32.59 11.12
C VAL A 378 -5.69 33.21 10.57
N VAL A 379 -5.42 33.14 9.26
CA VAL A 379 -4.18 33.72 8.70
C VAL A 379 -4.16 35.24 8.80
N LEU A 380 -5.32 35.90 8.74
CA LEU A 380 -5.43 37.35 8.85
C LEU A 380 -5.56 37.85 10.30
N ALA A 381 -5.70 36.95 11.27
CA ALA A 381 -5.90 37.28 12.67
C ALA A 381 -4.67 37.99 13.28
N LYS A 382 -4.88 39.08 14.03
CA LYS A 382 -3.82 39.68 14.88
C LYS A 382 -3.34 38.73 15.97
N SER A 383 -4.30 37.99 16.54
CA SER A 383 -4.12 36.95 17.55
C SER A 383 -5.26 35.96 17.37
N ALA A 384 -5.00 34.69 17.63
CA ALA A 384 -6.02 33.65 17.59
C ALA A 384 -5.82 32.63 18.71
N THR A 385 -6.92 32.20 19.32
CA THR A 385 -6.93 31.21 20.41
C THR A 385 -8.00 30.16 20.13
N ALA A 386 -7.61 28.89 20.16
CA ALA A 386 -8.52 27.77 20.02
C ALA A 386 -9.13 27.37 21.35
N HIS A 387 -10.44 27.20 21.35
CA HIS A 387 -11.26 26.76 22.46
C HIS A 387 -11.78 25.36 22.17
N TRP A 388 -11.42 24.42 23.05
CA TRP A 388 -12.01 23.09 23.11
C TRP A 388 -12.72 22.97 24.45
N GLY A 389 -14.04 23.22 24.44
CA GLY A 389 -14.85 23.43 25.63
C GLY A 389 -14.31 24.53 26.54
N LEU A 390 -13.84 24.13 27.73
CA LEU A 390 -13.27 25.06 28.72
C LEU A 390 -11.79 25.39 28.45
N TRP A 391 -11.09 24.55 27.70
CA TRP A 391 -9.64 24.65 27.49
C TRP A 391 -9.29 25.62 26.37
N ARG A 392 -8.15 26.30 26.51
CA ARG A 392 -7.66 27.29 25.54
C ARG A 392 -6.24 26.95 25.09
N ILE A 393 -6.03 26.95 23.78
CA ILE A 393 -4.75 26.68 23.13
C ILE A 393 -4.41 27.89 22.24
N PRO A 394 -3.34 28.66 22.51
CA PRO A 394 -2.87 29.71 21.60
C PRO A 394 -2.59 29.13 20.20
N TRP A 395 -2.95 29.86 19.14
CA TRP A 395 -2.82 29.38 17.76
C TRP A 395 -1.42 28.86 17.40
N LEU A 396 -0.37 29.56 17.84
CA LEU A 396 1.02 29.16 17.60
C LEU A 396 1.40 27.87 18.34
N GLU A 397 0.82 27.60 19.51
CA GLU A 397 1.04 26.34 20.23
C GLU A 397 0.22 25.19 19.59
N LEU A 398 -0.99 25.46 19.10
CA LEU A 398 -1.77 24.48 18.32
C LEU A 398 -1.04 24.07 17.02
N LEU A 399 -0.48 25.05 16.30
CA LEU A 399 0.43 24.83 15.17
C LEU A 399 1.72 24.09 15.59
N GLY A 400 2.29 24.42 16.75
CA GLY A 400 3.47 23.73 17.27
C GLY A 400 3.21 22.25 17.55
N GLY A 401 2.02 21.90 18.06
CA GLY A 401 1.60 20.51 18.27
C GLY A 401 1.59 19.67 16.99
N CYS A 402 1.22 20.25 15.85
CA CYS A 402 1.12 19.48 14.59
C CYS A 402 2.48 19.01 14.02
N GLN A 403 3.62 19.43 14.59
CA GLN A 403 4.94 19.05 14.11
C GLN A 403 5.17 17.52 14.07
N ILE A 404 4.50 16.74 14.95
CA ILE A 404 4.62 15.27 14.95
C ILE A 404 4.11 14.61 13.65
N PHE A 405 3.20 15.26 12.92
CA PHE A 405 2.63 14.73 11.68
C PHE A 405 3.53 14.95 10.46
N VAL A 406 4.52 15.85 10.57
CA VAL A 406 5.45 16.21 9.47
C VAL A 406 6.51 15.13 9.29
N ALA A 407 6.97 14.52 10.39
CA ALA A 407 7.93 13.42 10.35
C ALA A 407 7.21 12.09 10.14
N ASP A 408 7.07 11.64 8.89
CA ASP A 408 6.31 10.43 8.52
C ASP A 408 6.69 9.18 9.34
N ARG A 409 7.98 9.01 9.68
CA ARG A 409 8.46 7.94 10.56
C ARG A 409 7.97 8.08 12.01
N LEU A 410 8.02 9.28 12.59
CA LEU A 410 7.50 9.54 13.95
C LEU A 410 5.98 9.35 14.01
N ARG A 411 5.26 9.82 12.99
CA ARG A 411 3.83 9.57 12.80
C ARG A 411 3.52 8.07 12.78
N LYS A 412 4.22 7.29 11.95
CA LYS A 412 4.07 5.82 11.87
C LYS A 412 4.40 5.12 13.19
N PHE A 413 5.35 5.62 13.97
CA PHE A 413 5.77 5.04 15.25
C PHE A 413 4.84 5.39 16.42
N LEU A 414 4.35 6.63 16.52
CA LEU A 414 3.41 7.04 17.58
C LEU A 414 2.04 6.39 17.44
N PHE A 415 1.70 5.89 16.26
CA PHE A 415 0.36 5.40 15.98
C PHE A 415 0.33 4.02 15.28
N CYS A 416 1.37 3.21 15.44
CA CYS A 416 1.49 1.88 14.82
C CYS A 416 0.37 0.89 15.19
N ASP A 417 -0.21 1.00 16.39
CA ASP A 417 -1.29 0.12 16.88
C ASP A 417 -2.65 0.39 16.21
N ILE A 418 -2.76 1.48 15.45
CA ILE A 418 -3.98 1.87 14.75
C ILE A 418 -3.85 1.38 13.29
N THR A 419 -4.91 0.78 12.75
CA THR A 419 -4.89 0.09 11.44
C THR A 419 -4.51 1.02 10.29
N SER A 420 -3.68 0.56 9.33
CA SER A 420 -3.22 1.38 8.18
C SER A 420 -4.36 2.10 7.45
N SER A 421 -5.47 1.40 7.19
CA SER A 421 -6.67 1.94 6.54
C SER A 421 -7.30 3.15 7.24
N TYR A 422 -7.02 3.36 8.54
CA TYR A 422 -7.44 4.54 9.28
C TYR A 422 -6.50 5.73 9.03
N PHE A 423 -5.19 5.49 8.86
CA PHE A 423 -4.23 6.55 8.50
C PHE A 423 -4.34 7.02 7.06
N ASP A 424 -4.56 6.09 6.14
CA ASP A 424 -4.58 6.39 4.70
C ASP A 424 -5.80 7.23 4.28
N HIS A 425 -6.74 7.45 5.21
CA HIS A 425 -7.95 8.26 5.02
C HIS A 425 -8.05 9.50 5.91
N LEU A 426 -7.13 9.69 6.86
CA LEU A 426 -7.15 10.84 7.77
C LEU A 426 -6.05 11.86 7.43
N PRO A 427 -6.40 13.11 7.05
CA PRO A 427 -5.44 14.21 6.88
C PRO A 427 -4.94 14.77 8.24
N MET A 428 -4.51 13.87 9.14
CA MET A 428 -4.09 14.14 10.52
C MET A 428 -3.12 15.30 10.63
N GLY A 429 -3.59 16.44 11.12
CA GLY A 429 -2.80 17.67 11.27
C GLY A 429 -2.19 18.23 9.98
N ARG A 430 -2.38 17.57 8.82
CA ARG A 430 -1.82 17.98 7.52
C ARG A 430 -2.43 19.29 7.05
N ASN A 431 -3.74 19.45 7.24
CA ASN A 431 -4.45 20.68 6.95
C ASN A 431 -3.97 21.83 7.85
N LEU A 432 -3.75 21.55 9.13
CA LEU A 432 -3.23 22.53 10.08
C LEU A 432 -1.77 22.91 9.77
N TYR A 433 -0.94 21.96 9.37
CA TYR A 433 0.40 22.23 8.86
C TYR A 433 0.35 23.09 7.59
N ARG A 434 -0.59 22.82 6.67
CA ARG A 434 -0.86 23.67 5.49
C ARG A 434 -1.30 25.08 5.88
N LEU A 435 -2.17 25.26 6.88
CA LEU A 435 -2.51 26.57 7.45
C LEU A 435 -1.25 27.27 7.98
N GLY A 436 -0.36 26.54 8.66
CA GLY A 436 0.93 27.06 9.13
C GLY A 436 1.86 27.51 8.00
N LEU A 437 1.89 26.79 6.87
CA LEU A 437 2.64 27.20 5.68
C LEU A 437 2.03 28.46 5.04
N ILE A 438 0.71 28.48 4.82
CA ILE A 438 0.00 29.65 4.26
C ILE A 438 0.21 30.87 5.15
N TYR A 439 0.10 30.72 6.48
CA TYR A 439 0.39 31.77 7.45
C TYR A 439 1.80 32.36 7.26
N ARG A 440 2.84 31.52 7.21
CA ARG A 440 4.23 31.97 6.98
C ARG A 440 4.42 32.65 5.62
N THR A 441 3.73 32.19 4.57
CA THR A 441 3.79 32.79 3.22
C THR A 441 3.14 34.18 3.16
N CYS A 442 2.15 34.44 4.02
CA CYS A 442 1.38 35.68 4.04
C CYS A 442 1.93 36.75 5.01
N THR A 443 2.71 36.37 6.02
CA THR A 443 3.38 37.30 6.94
C THR A 443 4.70 37.87 6.39
N HIS A 444 5.11 39.06 6.85
CA HIS A 444 6.36 39.72 6.41
C HIS A 444 7.63 39.09 6.98
N GLY A 445 8.70 39.05 6.18
CA GLY A 445 10.08 38.83 6.63
C GLY A 445 10.62 37.40 6.58
N PHE A 446 9.99 36.47 5.87
CA PHE A 446 10.48 35.09 5.72
C PHE A 446 11.25 34.86 4.41
N ASP A 447 12.28 34.02 4.48
CA ASP A 447 13.28 33.78 3.44
C ASP A 447 12.71 33.06 2.19
N GLU A 448 13.22 33.40 1.00
CA GLU A 448 12.72 32.89 -0.29
C GLU A 448 12.92 31.37 -0.44
N ALA A 449 13.98 30.83 0.18
CA ALA A 449 14.47 29.47 -0.07
C ALA A 449 13.45 28.35 0.21
N THR A 450 12.61 28.47 1.25
CA THR A 450 11.71 27.36 1.67
C THR A 450 10.39 27.33 0.90
N VAL A 451 9.93 28.49 0.39
CA VAL A 451 8.63 28.61 -0.31
C VAL A 451 8.70 28.04 -1.73
N ILE A 452 9.91 27.91 -2.29
CA ILE A 452 10.14 27.52 -3.69
C ILE A 452 9.68 26.08 -3.99
N SER A 453 9.72 25.14 -3.03
CA SER A 453 9.35 23.73 -3.28
C SER A 453 7.85 23.47 -3.53
N ASP A 454 6.96 24.46 -3.37
CA ASP A 454 5.52 24.34 -3.66
C ASP A 454 5.03 25.44 -4.65
N LEU A 455 5.93 26.11 -5.40
CA LEU A 455 5.63 27.29 -6.24
C LEU A 455 5.78 27.06 -7.77
N SER A 456 5.35 25.90 -8.23
CA SER A 456 5.79 25.31 -9.49
C SER A 456 4.80 25.38 -10.67
N THR A 457 4.50 26.57 -11.17
CA THR A 457 3.61 26.77 -12.34
C THR A 457 4.31 27.45 -13.52
N GLY A 458 5.65 27.53 -13.50
CA GLY A 458 6.44 28.37 -14.42
C GLY A 458 6.32 29.88 -14.17
N LEU A 459 5.38 30.31 -13.31
CA LEU A 459 5.13 31.70 -12.92
C LEU A 459 6.15 32.17 -11.86
N LYS A 460 7.40 32.41 -12.30
CA LYS A 460 8.47 32.95 -11.44
C LYS A 460 8.09 34.32 -10.84
N GLY A 461 7.65 34.30 -9.58
CA GLY A 461 7.36 35.45 -8.73
C GLY A 461 5.86 35.73 -8.53
N LEU A 462 5.50 36.03 -7.28
CA LEU A 462 4.17 36.53 -6.88
C LEU A 462 4.01 38.01 -7.30
N LYS A 463 3.93 38.23 -8.62
CA LYS A 463 3.93 39.56 -9.28
C LYS A 463 2.55 40.13 -9.57
N ALA A 464 1.48 39.34 -9.42
CA ALA A 464 0.10 39.72 -9.68
C ALA A 464 -0.83 38.99 -8.69
N SER A 465 -2.01 39.56 -8.45
CA SER A 465 -3.04 39.00 -7.56
C SER A 465 -3.48 37.59 -7.95
N GLU A 466 -3.60 37.35 -9.24
CA GLU A 466 -4.03 36.10 -9.86
C GLU A 466 -3.02 34.97 -9.60
N HIS A 467 -1.71 35.28 -9.55
CA HIS A 467 -0.67 34.30 -9.21
C HIS A 467 -0.77 33.88 -7.74
N ILE A 468 -1.07 34.83 -6.85
CA ILE A 468 -1.24 34.57 -5.41
C ILE A 468 -2.48 33.71 -5.20
N LEU A 469 -3.60 34.02 -5.88
CA LEU A 469 -4.81 33.20 -5.83
C LEU A 469 -4.55 31.77 -6.34
N LEU A 470 -3.87 31.59 -7.48
CA LEU A 470 -3.55 30.25 -8.00
C LEU A 470 -2.68 29.43 -7.03
N HIS A 471 -1.69 30.06 -6.39
CA HIS A 471 -0.86 29.39 -5.39
C HIS A 471 -1.68 28.95 -4.16
N LEU A 472 -2.52 29.84 -3.62
CA LEU A 472 -3.40 29.52 -2.48
C LEU A 472 -4.44 28.45 -2.85
N LEU A 473 -5.00 28.49 -4.06
CA LEU A 473 -5.91 27.46 -4.59
C LEU A 473 -5.21 26.10 -4.63
N ARG A 474 -3.97 26.01 -5.11
CA ARG A 474 -3.19 24.76 -5.09
C ARG A 474 -2.98 24.23 -3.67
N MET A 475 -2.66 25.10 -2.71
CA MET A 475 -2.47 24.69 -1.31
C MET A 475 -3.78 24.26 -0.65
N ALA A 476 -4.91 24.86 -1.03
CA ALA A 476 -6.23 24.58 -0.46
C ALA A 476 -6.94 23.37 -1.09
N ALA A 477 -6.85 23.18 -2.41
CA ALA A 477 -7.70 22.25 -3.18
C ALA A 477 -7.54 20.76 -2.83
N ARG A 478 -6.42 20.37 -2.21
CA ARG A 478 -6.18 18.98 -1.78
C ARG A 478 -6.64 18.68 -0.36
N ASP A 479 -6.64 19.69 0.49
CA ASP A 479 -6.57 19.50 1.94
C ASP A 479 -7.77 20.14 2.67
N PHE A 480 -8.59 20.95 2.00
CA PHE A 480 -9.77 21.60 2.60
C PHE A 480 -11.06 21.36 1.80
N ASP A 481 -12.19 21.37 2.48
CA ASP A 481 -13.55 21.19 1.97
C ASP A 481 -14.29 22.53 1.82
N CYS A 482 -15.32 22.53 0.96
CA CYS A 482 -16.26 23.64 0.77
C CYS A 482 -17.69 23.08 0.66
N SER A 483 -18.67 23.70 1.33
CA SER A 483 -20.09 23.32 1.16
C SER A 483 -20.70 23.92 -0.12
N ASP A 484 -20.35 25.16 -0.46
CA ASP A 484 -20.62 25.73 -1.78
C ASP A 484 -19.33 25.59 -2.62
N PRO A 485 -19.36 24.96 -3.82
CA PRO A 485 -18.16 24.78 -4.64
C PRO A 485 -17.48 26.10 -5.03
N ARG A 486 -18.20 27.23 -5.05
CA ARG A 486 -17.64 28.57 -5.33
C ARG A 486 -16.74 29.08 -4.21
N ASP A 487 -16.98 28.65 -2.97
CA ASP A 487 -16.20 29.05 -1.79
C ASP A 487 -14.73 28.63 -1.88
N ARG A 488 -14.41 27.63 -2.73
CA ARG A 488 -13.02 27.24 -3.04
C ARG A 488 -12.18 28.43 -3.49
N VAL A 489 -12.79 29.38 -4.20
CA VAL A 489 -12.18 30.66 -4.60
C VAL A 489 -12.46 31.73 -3.55
N TYR A 490 -13.73 31.90 -3.16
CA TYR A 490 -14.15 33.04 -2.34
C TYR A 490 -13.51 33.06 -0.94
N SER A 491 -13.18 31.90 -0.36
CA SER A 491 -12.51 31.84 0.95
C SER A 491 -11.05 32.32 0.94
N LEU A 492 -10.47 32.54 -0.25
CA LEU A 492 -9.09 32.96 -0.45
C LEU A 492 -8.96 34.42 -0.94
N LEU A 493 -10.03 35.01 -1.50
CA LEU A 493 -10.01 36.36 -2.09
C LEU A 493 -9.59 37.45 -1.11
N GLY A 494 -10.04 37.35 0.15
CA GLY A 494 -9.66 38.27 1.21
C GLY A 494 -8.17 38.23 1.53
N LEU A 495 -7.61 37.02 1.63
CA LEU A 495 -6.18 36.80 1.87
C LEU A 495 -5.32 37.30 0.70
N VAL A 496 -5.74 37.04 -0.55
CA VAL A 496 -5.09 37.58 -1.76
C VAL A 496 -5.07 39.11 -1.69
N SER A 497 -6.21 39.74 -1.39
CA SER A 497 -6.35 41.20 -1.33
C SER A 497 -5.44 41.83 -0.27
N HIS A 498 -5.34 41.21 0.90
CA HIS A 498 -4.39 41.64 1.94
C HIS A 498 -2.94 41.53 1.46
N VAL A 499 -2.50 40.38 0.95
CA VAL A 499 -1.11 40.19 0.49
C VAL A 499 -0.77 41.13 -0.66
N CYS A 500 -1.70 41.40 -1.58
CA CYS A 500 -1.51 42.38 -2.65
C CYS A 500 -1.31 43.79 -2.09
N LYS A 501 -2.13 44.20 -1.11
CA LYS A 501 -2.06 45.52 -0.48
C LYS A 501 -0.73 45.73 0.25
N GLU A 502 -0.28 44.77 1.04
CA GLU A 502 1.02 44.88 1.75
C GLU A 502 2.22 44.85 0.78
N ARG A 503 2.09 44.21 -0.38
CA ARG A 503 3.13 44.14 -1.43
C ARG A 503 3.03 45.24 -2.50
N GLY A 504 2.07 46.16 -2.40
CA GLY A 504 1.85 47.23 -3.39
C GLY A 504 1.38 46.75 -4.78
N LEU A 505 0.73 45.59 -4.85
CA LEU A 505 0.20 44.99 -6.09
C LEU A 505 -1.25 45.42 -6.34
N ALA A 506 -1.68 45.36 -7.61
CA ALA A 506 -3.08 45.55 -7.97
C ALA A 506 -3.97 44.47 -7.32
N THR A 507 -5.18 44.85 -6.91
CA THR A 507 -6.19 43.95 -6.36
C THR A 507 -6.84 43.10 -7.44
N LEU A 508 -7.26 41.88 -7.07
CA LEU A 508 -7.90 40.93 -7.97
C LEU A 508 -9.23 41.47 -8.51
N SER A 509 -9.56 41.12 -9.77
CA SER A 509 -10.80 41.50 -10.44
C SER A 509 -12.01 40.60 -10.09
N VAL A 510 -11.79 39.41 -9.54
CA VAL A 510 -12.86 38.44 -9.22
C VAL A 510 -13.51 38.79 -7.88
N LEU A 511 -14.84 38.96 -7.88
CA LEU A 511 -15.65 39.24 -6.70
C LEU A 511 -16.56 38.04 -6.34
N PRO A 512 -16.88 37.83 -5.05
CA PRO A 512 -17.91 36.89 -4.61
C PRO A 512 -19.26 37.18 -5.26
N ASN A 513 -19.74 36.24 -6.07
CA ASN A 513 -21.10 36.22 -6.61
C ASN A 513 -21.81 34.91 -6.23
N TYR A 514 -22.90 35.01 -5.48
CA TYR A 514 -23.70 33.88 -4.99
C TYR A 514 -25.02 33.68 -5.74
N ASP A 515 -25.36 34.55 -6.70
CA ASP A 515 -26.57 34.44 -7.52
C ASP A 515 -26.68 33.02 -8.15
N PRO A 516 -27.89 32.43 -8.24
CA PRO A 516 -28.08 31.09 -8.83
C PRO A 516 -27.61 30.95 -10.28
N SER A 517 -27.51 32.05 -11.05
CA SER A 517 -26.93 32.06 -12.40
C SER A 517 -25.40 32.01 -12.40
N CYS A 518 -24.75 32.46 -11.32
CA CYS A 518 -23.30 32.35 -11.14
C CYS A 518 -22.94 30.94 -10.66
N THR A 519 -22.65 30.06 -11.60
CA THR A 519 -22.22 28.68 -11.33
C THR A 519 -20.75 28.60 -10.87
N ALA A 520 -20.36 27.52 -10.21
CA ALA A 520 -18.94 27.24 -9.95
C ALA A 520 -18.10 27.16 -11.23
N ALA A 521 -18.66 26.64 -12.32
CA ALA A 521 -18.01 26.62 -13.63
C ALA A 521 -17.66 28.03 -14.12
N SER A 522 -18.59 28.99 -14.04
CA SER A 522 -18.32 30.38 -14.41
C SER A 522 -17.26 31.03 -13.51
N VAL A 523 -17.29 30.81 -12.18
CA VAL A 523 -16.28 31.36 -11.26
C VAL A 523 -14.88 30.84 -11.60
N LEU A 524 -14.73 29.52 -11.76
CA LEU A 524 -13.45 28.91 -12.13
C LEU A 524 -12.97 29.37 -13.52
N THR A 525 -13.89 29.56 -14.47
CA THR A 525 -13.57 30.08 -15.81
C THR A 525 -13.05 31.51 -15.74
N SER A 526 -13.71 32.40 -14.99
CA SER A 526 -13.25 33.78 -14.79
C SER A 526 -11.92 33.86 -14.04
N VAL A 527 -11.66 32.97 -13.08
CA VAL A 527 -10.33 32.88 -12.44
C VAL A 527 -9.27 32.44 -13.44
N ALA A 528 -9.54 31.44 -14.27
CA ALA A 528 -8.58 30.97 -15.27
C ALA A 528 -8.32 32.02 -16.37
N GLU A 529 -9.37 32.71 -16.83
CA GLU A 529 -9.27 33.84 -17.76
C GLU A 529 -8.44 34.99 -17.17
N ALA A 530 -8.69 35.37 -15.91
CA ALA A 530 -7.91 36.39 -15.22
C ALA A 530 -6.44 35.98 -15.06
N VAL A 531 -6.16 34.74 -14.65
CA VAL A 531 -4.79 34.21 -14.55
C VAL A 531 -4.09 34.26 -15.91
N ILE A 532 -4.71 33.76 -16.98
CA ILE A 532 -4.10 33.79 -18.32
C ILE A 532 -3.86 35.24 -18.77
N SER A 533 -4.82 36.12 -18.56
CA SER A 533 -4.75 37.53 -18.99
C SER A 533 -3.73 38.35 -18.20
N GLY A 534 -3.63 38.15 -16.89
CA GLY A 534 -2.67 38.86 -16.02
C GLY A 534 -1.25 38.30 -16.11
N SER A 535 -1.09 36.97 -16.19
CA SER A 535 0.22 36.32 -16.35
C SER A 535 0.75 36.38 -17.78
N GLN A 536 -0.15 36.58 -18.76
CA GLN A 536 0.08 36.41 -20.19
C GLN A 536 0.67 35.04 -20.55
N CYS A 537 0.28 34.00 -19.80
CA CYS A 537 0.86 32.66 -19.82
C CYS A 537 -0.25 31.59 -19.69
N LEU A 538 -0.10 30.48 -20.42
CA LEU A 538 -1.05 29.36 -20.41
C LEU A 538 -0.73 28.29 -19.35
N GLY A 539 0.27 28.50 -18.48
CA GLY A 539 0.75 27.52 -17.50
C GLY A 539 -0.32 26.99 -16.53
N ILE A 540 -1.42 27.73 -16.32
CA ILE A 540 -2.58 27.24 -15.56
C ILE A 540 -3.23 26.00 -16.18
N MET A 541 -3.08 25.78 -17.50
CA MET A 541 -3.60 24.60 -18.19
C MET A 541 -2.95 23.29 -17.72
N SER A 542 -1.76 23.34 -17.09
CA SER A 542 -1.13 22.16 -16.47
C SER A 542 -1.91 21.58 -15.28
N HIS A 543 -2.90 22.30 -14.75
CA HIS A 543 -3.77 21.85 -13.67
C HIS A 543 -5.11 21.27 -14.17
N VAL A 544 -5.28 21.12 -15.48
CA VAL A 544 -6.51 20.64 -16.11
C VAL A 544 -6.59 19.12 -16.03
N SER A 545 -7.44 18.62 -15.12
CA SER A 545 -7.72 17.19 -14.97
C SER A 545 -8.45 16.59 -16.17
N ASP A 546 -8.25 15.28 -16.38
CA ASP A 546 -9.05 14.46 -17.29
C ASP A 546 -10.56 14.57 -16.95
N LEU A 547 -11.40 14.47 -18.00
CA LEU A 547 -12.85 14.58 -17.89
C LEU A 547 -13.46 13.61 -16.87
N MET A 548 -12.91 12.40 -16.71
CA MET A 548 -13.40 11.41 -15.74
C MET A 548 -13.22 11.82 -14.27
N TYR A 549 -12.30 12.74 -13.97
CA TYR A 549 -12.04 13.22 -12.61
C TYR A 549 -12.71 14.58 -12.30
N ARG A 550 -13.34 15.23 -13.29
CA ARG A 550 -14.04 16.49 -13.08
C ARG A 550 -15.37 16.26 -12.37
N GLN A 551 -15.64 17.10 -11.38
CA GLN A 551 -16.89 17.10 -10.61
C GLN A 551 -17.75 18.33 -10.95
N THR A 552 -17.16 19.37 -11.56
CA THR A 552 -17.86 20.61 -11.92
C THR A 552 -18.50 20.50 -13.32
N PRO A 553 -19.84 20.42 -13.44
CA PRO A 553 -20.51 20.31 -14.72
C PRO A 553 -20.44 21.62 -15.51
N GLY A 554 -20.29 21.51 -16.84
CA GLY A 554 -20.25 22.67 -17.74
C GLY A 554 -18.95 23.48 -17.68
N LEU A 555 -17.94 23.02 -16.93
CA LEU A 555 -16.61 23.62 -16.89
C LEU A 555 -15.91 23.48 -18.27
N PRO A 556 -15.40 24.57 -18.88
CA PRO A 556 -14.69 24.49 -20.16
C PRO A 556 -13.48 23.56 -20.12
N SER A 557 -13.13 22.96 -21.27
CA SER A 557 -12.07 21.95 -21.35
C SER A 557 -10.70 22.46 -20.87
N TRP A 558 -10.39 23.75 -21.07
CA TRP A 558 -9.14 24.40 -20.71
C TRP A 558 -9.06 24.93 -19.26
N VAL A 559 -10.15 24.85 -18.49
CA VAL A 559 -10.23 25.38 -17.12
C VAL A 559 -9.98 24.25 -16.10
N PRO A 560 -9.07 24.43 -15.13
CA PRO A 560 -8.87 23.47 -14.03
C PRO A 560 -10.08 23.34 -13.11
N ASP A 561 -10.37 22.10 -12.69
CA ASP A 561 -11.38 21.83 -11.67
C ASP A 561 -10.74 21.84 -10.27
N PHE A 562 -10.65 23.02 -9.65
CA PHE A 562 -10.01 23.18 -8.32
C PHE A 562 -10.89 22.69 -7.14
N ILE A 563 -12.09 22.15 -7.37
CA ILE A 563 -12.98 21.73 -6.28
C ILE A 563 -12.49 20.45 -5.59
N ARG A 564 -11.75 19.59 -6.29
CA ARG A 564 -11.03 18.45 -5.70
C ARG A 564 -9.63 18.35 -6.30
N ALA A 565 -8.65 17.89 -5.54
CA ALA A 565 -7.28 17.78 -6.02
C ALA A 565 -7.15 16.91 -7.30
N PRO A 566 -6.44 17.41 -8.33
CA PRO A 566 -5.90 16.55 -9.38
C PRO A 566 -4.94 15.50 -8.79
N ASN A 567 -4.94 14.30 -9.36
CA ASN A 567 -3.80 13.39 -9.23
C ASN A 567 -2.66 13.97 -10.08
N TYR A 568 -1.74 14.71 -9.45
CA TYR A 568 -0.59 15.32 -10.12
C TYR A 568 0.36 14.24 -10.64
N SER A 569 0.30 13.97 -11.95
CA SER A 569 1.14 12.98 -12.65
C SER A 569 2.51 13.51 -13.08
N MET A 570 2.78 14.81 -12.88
CA MET A 570 4.14 15.37 -12.85
C MET A 570 4.32 16.21 -11.59
N GLY A 571 5.55 16.22 -11.07
CA GLY A 571 5.89 16.68 -9.74
C GLY A 571 5.68 18.16 -9.43
N LYS A 572 6.19 18.58 -8.27
CA LYS A 572 6.07 19.95 -7.76
C LYS A 572 7.01 20.95 -8.48
N ASP A 573 7.01 20.98 -9.81
CA ASP A 573 8.13 21.26 -10.75
C ASP A 573 7.56 21.32 -12.18
N ALA A 574 6.71 22.29 -12.52
CA ALA A 574 6.46 22.66 -13.92
C ALA A 574 7.71 23.34 -14.52
N VAL A 575 8.56 22.53 -15.16
CA VAL A 575 9.90 22.91 -15.64
C VAL A 575 9.88 23.87 -16.85
N PHE A 576 8.81 23.86 -17.65
CA PHE A 576 8.75 24.57 -18.94
C PHE A 576 7.40 25.24 -19.22
N ASP A 577 7.43 26.36 -19.95
CA ASP A 577 6.26 27.14 -20.38
C ASP A 577 6.43 27.59 -21.84
N ALA A 578 5.84 26.84 -22.76
CA ALA A 578 5.88 27.12 -24.20
C ALA A 578 5.24 28.48 -24.57
N SER A 579 4.26 28.95 -23.79
CA SER A 579 3.40 30.09 -24.16
C SER A 579 4.11 31.45 -24.13
N ARG A 580 5.32 31.51 -23.56
CA ARG A 580 6.17 32.71 -23.54
C ARG A 580 7.04 32.90 -24.79
N PHE A 581 7.16 31.89 -25.65
CA PHE A 581 8.10 31.88 -26.77
C PHE A 581 7.36 31.94 -28.12
N ALA A 582 6.81 33.11 -28.44
CA ALA A 582 6.19 33.40 -29.74
C ALA A 582 7.16 34.19 -30.63
N SER A 583 7.43 33.70 -31.84
CA SER A 583 8.42 34.25 -32.77
C SER A 583 8.00 35.55 -33.48
N ASP A 584 6.72 35.92 -33.42
CA ASP A 584 6.14 37.12 -34.05
C ASP A 584 5.79 38.25 -33.06
N GLY A 585 5.99 38.03 -31.76
CA GLY A 585 5.62 38.96 -30.69
C GLY A 585 4.12 39.12 -30.44
N GLN A 586 3.24 38.44 -31.20
CA GLN A 586 1.82 38.35 -30.88
C GLN A 586 1.57 37.07 -30.06
N ARG A 587 1.24 37.23 -28.77
CA ARG A 587 0.84 36.07 -27.97
C ARG A 587 -0.42 35.46 -28.58
N GLY A 588 -0.29 34.25 -29.11
CA GLY A 588 -1.22 33.68 -30.08
C GLY A 588 -2.61 33.30 -29.54
N PHE A 589 -3.01 33.72 -28.35
CA PHE A 589 -4.25 33.29 -27.70
C PHE A 589 -5.27 34.42 -27.52
N GLN A 590 -6.55 34.06 -27.57
CA GLN A 590 -7.71 34.94 -27.35
C GLN A 590 -8.77 34.16 -26.58
N ILE A 591 -9.32 34.74 -25.52
CA ILE A 591 -10.43 34.15 -24.76
C ILE A 591 -11.73 34.82 -25.19
N ASN A 592 -12.71 34.01 -25.59
CA ASN A 592 -14.05 34.43 -25.98
C ASN A 592 -15.07 33.65 -25.12
N GLY A 593 -15.23 34.08 -23.87
CA GLY A 593 -16.04 33.39 -22.87
C GLY A 593 -15.53 31.96 -22.65
N ASN A 594 -16.38 30.95 -22.91
CA ASN A 594 -16.01 29.54 -22.71
C ASN A 594 -14.96 29.01 -23.71
N VAL A 595 -14.62 29.76 -24.77
CA VAL A 595 -13.69 29.33 -25.82
C VAL A 595 -12.35 30.06 -25.69
N LEU A 596 -11.32 29.32 -25.27
CA LEU A 596 -9.92 29.73 -25.40
C LEU A 596 -9.45 29.37 -26.82
N SER A 597 -9.36 30.36 -27.70
CA SER A 597 -8.76 30.22 -29.04
C SER A 597 -7.25 30.36 -28.92
N VAL A 598 -6.49 29.34 -29.31
CA VAL A 598 -5.02 29.37 -29.34
C VAL A 598 -4.50 29.17 -30.77
N ARG A 599 -3.55 30.01 -31.18
CA ARG A 599 -2.62 29.73 -32.27
C ARG A 599 -1.45 28.93 -31.69
N ALA A 600 -1.54 27.62 -31.80
CA ALA A 600 -0.43 26.73 -31.58
C ALA A 600 0.24 26.40 -32.92
N THR A 601 1.55 26.15 -32.89
CA THR A 601 2.21 25.42 -33.99
C THR A 601 1.92 23.94 -33.78
N CYS A 602 1.54 23.20 -34.82
CA CYS A 602 1.50 21.74 -34.73
C CYS A 602 2.95 21.23 -34.73
N ILE A 603 3.32 20.48 -33.69
CA ILE A 603 4.71 20.11 -33.40
C ILE A 603 5.05 18.69 -33.89
N GLY A 604 4.03 17.85 -34.00
CA GLY A 604 4.10 16.47 -34.39
C GLY A 604 2.76 15.76 -34.19
N HIS A 605 2.82 14.44 -34.37
CA HIS A 605 1.74 13.50 -34.06
C HIS A 605 2.37 12.26 -33.41
N VAL A 606 2.11 12.01 -32.11
CA VAL A 606 2.59 10.78 -31.46
C VAL A 606 1.93 9.53 -32.05
N ARG A 607 2.64 8.41 -31.94
CA ARG A 607 2.45 7.21 -32.76
C ARG A 607 2.19 5.94 -31.95
N TRP A 608 2.46 5.97 -30.64
CA TRP A 608 2.32 4.84 -29.69
C TRP A 608 2.31 5.33 -28.25
N ILE A 609 1.62 4.60 -27.35
CA ILE A 609 1.57 4.83 -25.90
C ILE A 609 1.61 3.45 -25.22
N ALA A 610 2.31 3.33 -24.08
CA ALA A 610 2.27 2.14 -23.23
C ALA A 610 2.06 2.50 -21.75
N PRO A 611 1.45 1.60 -20.96
CA PRO A 611 1.33 1.78 -19.52
C PRO A 611 2.70 1.66 -18.84
N SER A 612 3.15 2.73 -18.21
CA SER A 612 4.27 2.75 -17.27
C SER A 612 3.74 3.18 -15.90
N ARG A 613 3.83 2.29 -14.91
CA ARG A 613 3.46 2.61 -13.52
C ARG A 613 4.70 3.12 -12.79
N ILE A 614 4.71 4.42 -12.50
CA ILE A 614 5.78 5.07 -11.75
C ILE A 614 5.23 5.39 -10.35
N ASP A 615 5.48 4.52 -9.38
CA ASP A 615 5.08 4.78 -8.00
C ASP A 615 6.01 5.87 -7.40
N ASN A 616 5.47 7.08 -7.20
CA ASN A 616 6.04 8.22 -6.45
C ASN A 616 7.43 8.77 -6.84
N GLN A 617 8.07 8.34 -7.93
CA GLN A 617 9.46 8.75 -8.25
C GLN A 617 9.64 10.13 -8.93
N VAL A 618 8.58 10.85 -9.29
CA VAL A 618 8.69 12.09 -10.11
C VAL A 618 8.56 13.35 -9.25
N GLU A 619 9.53 13.58 -8.35
CA GLU A 619 9.47 14.72 -7.42
C GLU A 619 10.14 16.00 -7.94
N ASN A 620 11.17 15.88 -8.80
CA ASN A 620 11.95 17.02 -9.32
C ASN A 620 12.49 16.79 -10.75
N LEU A 621 13.11 17.82 -11.35
CA LEU A 621 13.71 17.79 -12.69
C LEU A 621 14.68 16.61 -12.91
N PHE A 622 15.57 16.34 -11.95
CA PHE A 622 16.59 15.29 -12.08
C PHE A 622 15.95 13.90 -12.09
N SER A 623 14.89 13.70 -11.30
CA SER A 623 14.10 12.47 -11.36
C SER A 623 13.33 12.31 -12.68
N MET A 624 12.80 13.38 -13.27
CA MET A 624 12.17 13.36 -14.61
C MET A 624 13.18 12.99 -15.71
N LEU A 625 14.36 13.61 -15.69
CA LEU A 625 15.46 13.24 -16.58
C LEU A 625 15.79 11.75 -16.41
N ARG A 626 16.00 11.27 -15.18
CA ARG A 626 16.30 9.86 -14.91
C ARG A 626 15.26 8.89 -15.50
N VAL A 627 13.96 9.20 -15.35
CA VAL A 627 12.86 8.40 -15.92
C VAL A 627 12.94 8.36 -17.46
N VAL A 628 13.09 9.52 -18.11
CA VAL A 628 13.11 9.59 -19.58
C VAL A 628 14.31 8.86 -20.15
N PHE A 629 15.48 9.08 -19.55
CA PHE A 629 16.71 8.45 -20.01
C PHE A 629 16.77 6.95 -19.74
N ASN A 630 15.97 6.42 -18.81
CA ASN A 630 15.75 4.98 -18.60
C ASN A 630 14.59 4.40 -19.44
N THR A 631 13.70 5.24 -19.99
CA THR A 631 12.56 4.78 -20.80
C THR A 631 13.04 4.21 -22.14
N HIS A 632 12.43 3.12 -22.61
CA HIS A 632 12.81 2.47 -23.86
C HIS A 632 12.11 3.12 -25.07
N LEU A 633 12.86 3.92 -25.82
CA LEU A 633 12.40 4.62 -27.03
C LEU A 633 12.92 3.93 -28.32
N PRO A 634 12.27 4.10 -29.48
CA PRO A 634 12.74 3.57 -30.76
C PRO A 634 14.14 4.07 -31.14
N ARG A 635 14.95 3.22 -31.81
CA ARG A 635 16.31 3.58 -32.25
C ARG A 635 16.30 4.81 -33.17
N GLY A 636 17.21 5.75 -32.89
CA GLY A 636 17.44 6.94 -33.72
C GLY A 636 16.62 8.17 -33.34
N VAL A 637 15.89 8.12 -32.21
CA VAL A 637 15.15 9.25 -31.65
C VAL A 637 15.93 9.83 -30.48
N ASP A 638 16.26 11.12 -30.48
CA ASP A 638 16.94 11.75 -29.34
C ASP A 638 15.99 11.78 -28.12
N ARG A 639 16.52 11.40 -26.95
CA ARG A 639 15.71 11.24 -25.74
C ARG A 639 15.33 12.57 -25.10
N LEU A 640 16.17 13.60 -25.24
CA LEU A 640 15.87 14.94 -24.76
C LEU A 640 14.87 15.63 -25.69
N GLU A 641 15.00 15.42 -27.01
CA GLU A 641 13.99 15.78 -28.02
C GLU A 641 12.61 15.23 -27.63
N VAL A 642 12.52 13.95 -27.27
CA VAL A 642 11.28 13.36 -26.75
C VAL A 642 10.86 13.97 -25.41
N LEU A 643 11.78 14.25 -24.49
CA LEU A 643 11.44 14.88 -23.19
C LEU A 643 10.79 16.25 -23.38
N TRP A 644 11.45 17.18 -24.07
CA TRP A 644 10.95 18.55 -24.16
C TRP A 644 9.67 18.60 -25.00
N ARG A 645 9.53 17.74 -26.02
CA ARG A 645 8.27 17.54 -26.77
C ARG A 645 7.15 16.91 -25.94
N THR A 646 7.46 15.97 -25.06
CA THR A 646 6.49 15.40 -24.10
C THR A 646 6.04 16.48 -23.10
N MET A 647 6.97 17.32 -22.61
CA MET A 647 6.68 18.40 -21.67
C MET A 647 5.80 19.53 -22.26
N ILE A 648 5.80 19.72 -23.59
CA ILE A 648 4.90 20.64 -24.28
C ILE A 648 3.61 19.99 -24.79
N TRP A 649 3.36 18.73 -24.42
CA TRP A 649 2.17 17.96 -24.83
C TRP A 649 2.06 17.74 -26.35
N ASP A 650 3.15 17.40 -27.02
CA ASP A 650 3.07 16.74 -28.34
C ASP A 650 2.57 15.29 -28.15
N ILE A 651 1.27 15.03 -28.39
CA ILE A 651 0.60 13.72 -28.21
C ILE A 651 -0.53 13.47 -29.23
N TYR A 652 -0.65 12.24 -29.75
CA TYR A 652 -1.54 11.71 -30.82
C TYR A 652 -1.38 10.15 -30.86
N GLY A 653 -2.00 9.31 -31.72
CA GLY A 653 -3.06 9.54 -32.71
C GLY A 653 -2.98 8.77 -34.08
N HIS A 654 -2.38 7.57 -34.14
CA HIS A 654 -2.35 6.64 -35.30
C HIS A 654 -1.47 6.99 -36.54
N ALA A 655 -1.13 5.95 -37.31
CA ALA A 655 -0.09 5.99 -38.34
C ALA A 655 -0.61 6.01 -39.79
N GLN A 656 -0.12 6.96 -40.60
CA GLN A 656 0.36 6.83 -41.99
C GLN A 656 0.87 8.20 -42.47
N VAL A 657 1.76 8.22 -43.48
CA VAL A 657 2.60 9.38 -43.92
C VAL A 657 3.74 9.71 -42.94
N ILE A 658 4.93 10.02 -43.49
CA ILE A 658 6.22 10.14 -42.76
C ILE A 658 6.86 11.53 -42.94
N ASP A 659 6.35 12.34 -43.86
CA ASP A 659 6.94 13.63 -44.23
C ASP A 659 5.99 14.79 -43.88
N GLU A 660 6.14 15.38 -42.70
CA GLU A 660 5.88 16.82 -42.47
C GLU A 660 6.43 17.31 -41.11
N HIS A 661 7.36 18.26 -41.22
CA HIS A 661 7.97 19.19 -40.24
C HIS A 661 7.94 18.92 -38.71
N PRO A 662 9.12 18.74 -38.06
CA PRO A 662 9.23 18.84 -36.60
C PRO A 662 8.98 20.27 -36.08
N ALA A 663 8.68 20.42 -34.76
CA ALA A 663 8.64 21.73 -34.09
C ALA A 663 9.82 22.64 -34.45
N PRO A 664 9.59 23.96 -34.52
CA PRO A 664 10.65 24.93 -34.78
C PRO A 664 11.76 24.89 -33.72
N ASP A 665 13.00 24.85 -34.19
CA ASP A 665 14.23 24.80 -33.39
C ASP A 665 14.32 25.91 -32.30
N TYR A 666 13.63 27.05 -32.47
CA TYR A 666 13.62 28.11 -31.45
C TYR A 666 12.91 27.71 -30.14
N LEU A 667 12.03 26.70 -30.16
CA LEU A 667 11.43 26.14 -28.93
C LEU A 667 12.39 25.23 -28.18
N GLU A 668 13.38 24.66 -28.88
CA GLU A 668 14.48 23.90 -28.30
C GLU A 668 15.30 24.81 -27.37
N ASP A 669 15.87 25.90 -27.92
CA ASP A 669 16.70 26.85 -27.16
C ASP A 669 15.96 27.45 -25.95
N ALA A 670 14.66 27.68 -26.10
CA ALA A 670 13.77 28.14 -25.02
C ALA A 670 13.70 27.16 -23.83
N PHE A 671 13.70 25.85 -24.10
CA PHE A 671 13.69 24.79 -23.08
C PHE A 671 15.02 24.73 -22.32
N PHE A 672 16.16 24.89 -23.00
CA PHE A 672 17.46 25.00 -22.33
C PHE A 672 17.54 26.24 -21.45
N ALA A 673 17.07 27.38 -21.95
CA ALA A 673 17.04 28.63 -21.18
C ALA A 673 16.17 28.54 -19.92
N SER A 674 15.13 27.69 -19.88
CA SER A 674 14.32 27.48 -18.67
C SER A 674 15.01 26.56 -17.65
N LEU A 675 15.82 25.61 -18.11
CA LEU A 675 16.58 24.64 -17.30
C LEU A 675 17.78 25.27 -16.58
N LEU A 676 18.54 26.15 -17.25
CA LEU A 676 19.76 26.79 -16.71
C LEU A 676 19.61 27.29 -15.26
N PRO A 677 18.57 28.08 -14.89
CA PRO A 677 18.43 28.61 -13.54
C PRO A 677 17.90 27.61 -12.51
N VAL A 678 17.44 26.42 -12.93
CA VAL A 678 17.10 25.32 -12.00
C VAL A 678 18.40 24.61 -11.62
N VAL A 679 19.18 24.20 -12.62
CA VAL A 679 20.53 23.64 -12.47
C VAL A 679 21.39 24.54 -11.58
N ALA A 680 21.57 25.81 -11.94
CA ALA A 680 22.47 26.72 -11.23
C ALA A 680 22.12 26.91 -9.74
N ARG A 681 20.85 26.74 -9.34
CA ARG A 681 20.44 26.78 -7.92
C ARG A 681 20.59 25.44 -7.21
N SER A 682 20.38 24.32 -7.91
CA SER A 682 20.63 22.98 -7.36
C SER A 682 22.11 22.77 -7.02
N TYR A 683 23.03 23.40 -7.75
CA TYR A 683 24.47 23.37 -7.44
C TYR A 683 24.87 24.24 -6.23
N GLN A 684 23.98 25.08 -5.69
CA GLN A 684 24.25 25.92 -4.50
C GLN A 684 23.91 25.24 -3.16
N THR A 685 23.29 24.06 -3.17
CA THR A 685 22.95 23.30 -1.95
C THR A 685 23.54 21.88 -2.01
N PRO A 686 24.30 21.41 -1.00
CA PRO A 686 25.10 20.18 -1.11
C PRO A 686 24.29 18.91 -1.45
N GLU A 687 23.07 18.81 -0.94
CA GLU A 687 22.19 17.65 -1.12
C GLU A 687 21.63 17.57 -2.56
N PHE A 688 21.28 18.72 -3.16
CA PHE A 688 20.88 18.79 -4.56
C PHE A 688 22.07 18.71 -5.52
N TYR A 689 23.26 19.19 -5.14
CA TYR A 689 24.49 19.02 -5.91
C TYR A 689 24.79 17.52 -6.14
N ALA A 690 24.66 16.70 -5.09
CA ALA A 690 24.90 15.26 -5.18
C ALA A 690 23.91 14.57 -6.15
N GLN A 691 22.61 14.86 -6.04
CA GLN A 691 21.58 14.33 -6.95
C GLN A 691 21.75 14.82 -8.40
N ALA A 692 22.11 16.09 -8.58
CA ALA A 692 22.37 16.67 -9.90
C ALA A 692 23.59 16.00 -10.56
N SER A 693 24.68 15.78 -9.82
CA SER A 693 25.87 15.10 -10.32
C SER A 693 25.59 13.63 -10.68
N GLU A 694 24.85 12.90 -9.83
CA GLU A 694 24.47 11.50 -10.11
C GLU A 694 23.67 11.39 -11.40
N VAL A 695 22.69 12.29 -11.62
CA VAL A 695 21.90 12.32 -12.85
C VAL A 695 22.72 12.79 -14.05
N VAL A 696 23.66 13.73 -13.91
CA VAL A 696 24.61 14.08 -14.99
C VAL A 696 25.44 12.87 -15.42
N ASP A 697 25.90 12.05 -14.48
CA ASP A 697 26.70 10.87 -14.80
C ASP A 697 25.86 9.68 -15.31
N ASP A 698 24.60 9.55 -14.90
CA ASP A 698 23.63 8.65 -15.56
C ASP A 698 23.32 9.11 -17.00
N LEU A 699 23.11 10.43 -17.23
CA LEU A 699 22.92 11.02 -18.55
C LEU A 699 24.11 10.78 -19.50
N ARG A 700 25.35 10.99 -19.01
CA ARG A 700 26.59 10.66 -19.73
C ARG A 700 26.67 9.18 -20.10
N ARG A 701 26.21 8.27 -19.22
CA ARG A 701 26.18 6.82 -19.46
C ARG A 701 25.12 6.39 -20.49
N VAL A 702 24.00 7.11 -20.63
CA VAL A 702 23.00 6.82 -21.67
C VAL A 702 23.46 7.33 -23.04
N LEU A 703 23.99 8.56 -23.12
CA LEU A 703 24.45 9.13 -24.40
C LEU A 703 25.61 8.37 -25.05
N SER A 704 26.55 7.89 -24.23
CA SER A 704 27.69 7.08 -24.68
C SER A 704 27.29 5.68 -25.20
N LYS A 705 26.04 5.24 -24.97
CA LYS A 705 25.46 4.04 -25.59
C LYS A 705 24.75 4.31 -26.93
N GLU A 706 24.33 5.55 -27.21
CA GLU A 706 23.50 5.85 -28.40
C GLU A 706 24.24 6.58 -29.52
N GLN A 707 25.30 7.36 -29.24
CA GLN A 707 26.09 8.00 -30.29
C GLN A 707 27.13 7.04 -30.91
N LYS A 708 26.86 6.57 -32.12
CA LYS A 708 27.93 6.21 -33.09
C LYS A 708 27.90 6.99 -34.41
N ASP A 709 26.75 7.41 -34.94
CA ASP A 709 26.67 7.95 -36.32
C ASP A 709 25.66 9.11 -36.57
N GLN A 710 25.31 9.93 -35.57
CA GLN A 710 24.53 11.16 -35.82
C GLN A 710 25.19 12.44 -35.25
N PRO A 711 25.10 13.59 -35.95
CA PRO A 711 25.73 14.84 -35.55
C PRO A 711 25.00 15.49 -34.36
N LEU A 712 25.79 16.03 -33.42
CA LEU A 712 25.40 16.96 -32.34
C LEU A 712 23.92 16.86 -31.91
N SER A 713 23.59 15.81 -31.17
CA SER A 713 22.24 15.67 -30.64
C SER A 713 21.99 16.65 -29.49
N LEU A 714 20.73 17.06 -29.39
CA LEU A 714 20.10 17.81 -28.32
C LEU A 714 20.60 17.46 -26.91
N THR A 715 20.63 16.16 -26.61
CA THR A 715 21.12 15.66 -25.31
C THR A 715 22.58 16.05 -25.03
N ALA A 716 23.44 16.16 -26.06
CA ALA A 716 24.84 16.50 -25.88
C ALA A 716 25.03 17.97 -25.44
N ARG A 717 24.22 18.89 -25.98
CA ARG A 717 24.17 20.31 -25.54
C ARG A 717 23.87 20.40 -24.04
N LEU A 718 22.95 19.55 -23.54
CA LEU A 718 22.59 19.54 -22.11
C LEU A 718 23.76 19.09 -21.25
N ILE A 719 24.46 18.04 -21.65
CA ILE A 719 25.61 17.52 -20.88
C ILE A 719 26.76 18.53 -20.88
N GLU A 720 27.05 19.21 -21.98
CA GLU A 720 28.10 20.23 -22.05
C GLU A 720 27.79 21.40 -21.08
N MET A 721 26.54 21.89 -21.11
CA MET A 721 26.04 22.91 -20.19
C MET A 721 26.09 22.49 -18.71
N LEU A 722 25.63 21.26 -18.39
CA LEU A 722 25.70 20.72 -17.02
C LEU A 722 27.15 20.49 -16.56
N SER A 723 28.04 20.12 -17.48
CA SER A 723 29.48 19.93 -17.19
C SER A 723 30.15 21.25 -16.82
N PHE A 724 29.81 22.35 -17.49
CA PHE A 724 30.30 23.70 -17.19
C PHE A 724 29.96 24.11 -15.75
N TYR A 725 28.71 23.92 -15.31
CA TYR A 725 28.29 24.18 -13.92
C TYR A 725 28.93 23.23 -12.89
N SER A 726 29.30 22.00 -13.26
CA SER A 726 30.01 21.07 -12.36
C SER A 726 31.50 21.40 -12.15
N ALA A 727 32.09 22.21 -13.04
CA ALA A 727 33.52 22.56 -13.00
C ALA A 727 33.77 23.99 -12.46
N GLY A 728 32.76 24.85 -12.43
CA GLY A 728 32.86 26.25 -12.06
C GLY A 728 32.69 26.52 -10.57
N SER A 729 33.81 26.78 -9.88
CA SER A 729 33.82 27.56 -8.65
C SER A 729 33.16 28.93 -8.84
N VAL A 730 32.64 29.53 -7.78
CA VAL A 730 32.26 30.96 -7.77
C VAL A 730 33.47 31.81 -8.19
N ALA A 731 33.42 32.35 -9.41
CA ALA A 731 34.32 33.35 -9.96
C ALA A 731 33.55 34.17 -11.01
N GLU A 732 33.79 35.47 -11.04
CA GLU A 732 33.13 36.43 -11.92
C GLU A 732 33.77 36.43 -13.33
N ASP A 733 32.94 36.79 -14.32
CA ASP A 733 33.24 37.35 -15.65
C ASP A 733 33.84 36.53 -16.83
N ASP A 734 33.27 36.89 -18.00
CA ASP A 734 33.70 36.88 -19.40
C ASP A 734 33.93 35.60 -20.26
N ASP A 735 33.06 35.50 -21.28
CA ASP A 735 33.30 35.24 -22.72
C ASP A 735 34.42 34.27 -23.20
N GLY A 736 34.03 33.26 -23.99
CA GLY A 736 34.99 32.60 -24.90
C GLY A 736 34.62 31.22 -25.50
N ASP A 737 33.81 31.21 -26.56
CA ASP A 737 33.90 30.35 -27.77
C ASP A 737 34.35 28.87 -27.65
N PHE A 738 33.41 27.92 -27.86
CA PHE A 738 33.68 26.48 -27.96
C PHE A 738 33.85 26.03 -29.43
N SER A 739 35.02 25.48 -29.78
CA SER A 739 35.25 24.82 -31.08
C SER A 739 35.53 23.31 -30.90
N PRO A 740 34.69 22.38 -31.42
CA PRO A 740 34.85 20.96 -31.19
C PRO A 740 35.58 20.24 -32.34
N ASN A 741 36.81 19.76 -32.13
CA ASN A 741 37.50 18.91 -33.09
C ASN A 741 38.59 18.00 -32.49
N GLN A 742 38.22 16.77 -32.08
CA GLN A 742 38.94 15.54 -32.45
C GLN A 742 38.13 14.28 -32.11
N ARG A 743 37.96 13.38 -33.08
CA ARG A 743 37.30 12.06 -32.91
C ARG A 743 38.33 10.93 -32.81
N ARG A 744 37.83 9.77 -32.32
CA ARG A 744 38.38 8.39 -32.26
C ARG A 744 38.95 8.03 -30.87
N ALA A 745 38.65 6.85 -30.28
CA ALA A 745 38.04 5.64 -30.85
C ALA A 745 37.19 4.81 -29.86
N ASP A 746 36.07 4.27 -30.35
CA ASP A 746 35.50 2.91 -30.11
C ASP A 746 35.17 2.45 -28.65
N PRO A 747 34.62 1.24 -28.38
CA PRO A 747 33.29 1.16 -27.74
C PRO A 747 33.22 0.50 -26.35
N ALA A 748 32.01 0.56 -25.77
CA ALA A 748 31.48 -0.08 -24.56
C ALA A 748 31.42 0.79 -23.30
N ILE A 749 30.37 0.59 -22.50
CA ILE A 749 30.35 0.56 -21.02
C ILE A 749 29.00 -0.04 -20.57
N TYR A 750 29.03 -1.34 -20.25
CA TYR A 750 28.56 -1.77 -18.93
C TYR A 750 29.81 -1.69 -18.04
N SER A 751 29.70 -1.19 -16.80
CA SER A 751 30.78 -1.35 -15.82
C SER A 751 30.67 -2.70 -15.10
N SER A 752 30.55 -3.78 -15.87
CA SER A 752 30.80 -5.13 -15.35
C SER A 752 32.30 -5.31 -15.20
N HIS A 753 32.79 -5.64 -14.00
CA HIS A 753 34.00 -6.45 -13.92
C HIS A 753 33.63 -7.87 -14.36
N SER A 754 33.57 -8.10 -15.67
CA SER A 754 33.44 -9.44 -16.21
C SER A 754 34.76 -10.17 -16.03
N SER A 755 34.82 -11.06 -15.03
CA SER A 755 35.94 -11.97 -14.77
C SER A 755 36.02 -13.11 -15.80
N GLY A 756 35.92 -12.74 -17.09
CA GLY A 756 36.06 -13.61 -18.26
C GLY A 756 34.83 -14.46 -18.58
N VAL A 757 34.27 -14.27 -19.77
CA VAL A 757 33.56 -15.37 -20.44
C VAL A 757 34.60 -16.45 -20.72
N THR A 758 34.45 -17.63 -20.12
CA THR A 758 35.43 -18.71 -20.23
C THR A 758 34.77 -20.00 -20.70
N TRP A 759 35.33 -20.59 -21.74
CA TRP A 759 35.02 -21.96 -22.12
C TRP A 759 35.70 -22.89 -21.11
N LYS A 760 34.90 -23.57 -20.28
CA LYS A 760 35.39 -24.56 -19.34
C LYS A 760 34.92 -25.93 -19.81
N ALA A 761 35.87 -26.85 -20.00
CA ALA A 761 35.55 -28.26 -19.92
C ALA A 761 35.25 -28.58 -18.45
N ALA A 762 34.14 -29.27 -18.18
CA ALA A 762 33.88 -29.81 -16.86
C ALA A 762 35.03 -30.74 -16.46
N GLN A 763 35.61 -30.54 -15.27
CA GLN A 763 36.37 -31.61 -14.64
C GLN A 763 35.41 -32.80 -14.40
N SER A 764 35.94 -34.03 -14.35
CA SER A 764 35.09 -35.18 -14.07
C SER A 764 34.49 -35.06 -12.66
N TYR A 765 33.16 -34.90 -12.59
CA TYR A 765 32.42 -34.82 -11.34
C TYR A 765 31.42 -35.98 -11.25
N ASN A 766 31.49 -36.74 -10.15
CA ASN A 766 30.56 -37.83 -9.84
C ASN A 766 29.53 -37.30 -8.82
N PHE A 767 28.29 -37.07 -9.24
CA PHE A 767 27.24 -36.52 -8.37
C PHE A 767 26.25 -37.60 -7.97
N LYS A 768 26.42 -38.11 -6.74
CA LYS A 768 25.55 -39.16 -6.18
C LYS A 768 24.24 -38.61 -5.61
N ASP A 769 24.19 -37.33 -5.24
CA ASP A 769 23.00 -36.73 -4.63
C ASP A 769 22.58 -35.45 -5.35
N ARG A 770 21.49 -35.56 -6.11
CA ARG A 770 20.82 -34.44 -6.80
C ARG A 770 19.44 -34.16 -6.21
N ARG A 771 19.14 -34.68 -5.01
CA ARG A 771 17.91 -34.52 -4.23
C ARG A 771 16.62 -35.00 -4.91
N THR A 772 16.19 -34.32 -5.97
CA THR A 772 14.91 -34.54 -6.69
C THR A 772 15.09 -35.22 -8.05
N GLN A 773 16.31 -35.68 -8.34
CA GLN A 773 16.74 -36.25 -9.63
C GLN A 773 17.74 -37.40 -9.43
N PRO A 774 17.81 -38.38 -10.35
CA PRO A 774 18.79 -39.46 -10.28
C PRO A 774 20.23 -38.95 -10.35
N SER A 775 21.15 -39.70 -9.76
CA SER A 775 22.60 -39.45 -9.87
C SER A 775 23.07 -39.50 -11.33
N ILE A 776 24.07 -38.67 -11.66
CA ILE A 776 24.65 -38.61 -13.01
C ILE A 776 26.15 -38.35 -12.93
N ASP A 777 26.91 -39.03 -13.79
CA ASP A 777 28.34 -38.82 -13.97
C ASP A 777 28.57 -37.81 -15.08
N VAL A 778 29.21 -36.69 -14.74
CA VAL A 778 29.55 -35.63 -15.71
C VAL A 778 31.01 -35.75 -16.07
N LYS A 779 31.29 -36.07 -17.34
CA LYS A 779 32.65 -36.16 -17.91
C LYS A 779 32.69 -35.37 -19.20
N ASP A 780 33.74 -34.57 -19.36
CA ASP A 780 34.07 -33.83 -20.59
C ASP A 780 32.94 -32.91 -21.13
N ALA A 781 31.99 -32.52 -20.28
CA ALA A 781 30.90 -31.63 -20.66
C ALA A 781 31.45 -30.24 -21.01
N THR A 782 31.11 -29.76 -22.20
CA THR A 782 31.58 -28.46 -22.71
C THR A 782 30.47 -27.42 -22.55
N PHE A 783 30.76 -26.36 -21.80
CA PHE A 783 29.81 -25.27 -21.59
C PHE A 783 30.51 -23.91 -21.55
N CYS A 784 29.75 -22.87 -21.90
CA CYS A 784 30.15 -21.48 -21.72
C CYS A 784 29.86 -21.08 -20.27
N ASN A 785 30.90 -20.68 -19.54
CA ASN A 785 30.77 -20.10 -18.19
C ASN A 785 30.75 -18.58 -18.32
N ILE A 786 29.66 -17.97 -17.85
CA ILE A 786 29.44 -16.53 -17.83
C ILE A 786 29.30 -16.12 -16.36
N THR A 787 30.26 -15.34 -15.85
CA THR A 787 30.15 -14.68 -14.54
C THR A 787 29.97 -13.18 -14.76
N VAL A 788 28.91 -12.61 -14.17
CA VAL A 788 28.61 -11.18 -14.20
C VAL A 788 28.51 -10.66 -12.77
N THR A 789 29.33 -9.66 -12.44
CA THR A 789 29.14 -8.83 -11.26
C THR A 789 28.39 -7.56 -11.66
N TYR A 790 27.33 -7.25 -10.93
CA TYR A 790 26.57 -6.00 -11.06
C TYR A 790 26.31 -5.37 -9.69
N THR A 791 25.92 -4.10 -9.70
CA THR A 791 25.57 -3.34 -8.49
C THR A 791 24.20 -2.70 -8.72
N HIS A 792 23.38 -2.60 -7.67
CA HIS A 792 22.12 -1.88 -7.75
C HIS A 792 22.38 -0.37 -7.65
N PRO A 793 21.81 0.46 -8.55
CA PRO A 793 22.00 1.92 -8.51
C PRO A 793 21.64 2.50 -7.14
N GLY A 794 22.62 3.15 -6.49
CA GLY A 794 22.47 3.78 -5.18
C GLY A 794 22.62 2.86 -3.95
N LEU A 795 22.76 1.53 -4.11
CA LEU A 795 22.88 0.61 -2.96
C LEU A 795 24.33 0.25 -2.60
N GLY A 796 25.25 0.28 -3.57
CA GLY A 796 26.68 0.00 -3.34
C GLY A 796 27.02 -1.47 -3.04
N ASP A 797 26.10 -2.38 -3.32
CA ASP A 797 26.29 -3.83 -3.26
C ASP A 797 27.07 -4.36 -4.48
N ASN A 798 27.60 -5.58 -4.39
CA ASN A 798 28.29 -6.25 -5.50
C ASN A 798 27.75 -7.67 -5.69
N VAL A 799 26.66 -7.80 -6.43
CA VAL A 799 25.99 -9.09 -6.68
C VAL A 799 26.68 -9.83 -7.81
N ILE A 800 26.98 -11.12 -7.62
CA ILE A 800 27.55 -11.99 -8.64
C ILE A 800 26.52 -13.04 -9.07
N VAL A 801 26.23 -13.05 -10.37
CA VAL A 801 25.43 -14.09 -11.04
C VAL A 801 26.36 -14.89 -11.95
N GLU A 802 26.31 -16.22 -11.85
CA GLU A 802 27.04 -17.13 -12.73
C GLU A 802 26.09 -18.08 -13.44
N ALA A 803 26.21 -18.15 -14.77
CA ALA A 803 25.42 -19.01 -15.63
C ALA A 803 26.33 -19.96 -16.41
N TRP A 804 25.90 -21.21 -16.54
CA TRP A 804 26.54 -22.24 -17.35
C TRP A 804 25.59 -22.62 -18.50
N LEU A 805 26.08 -22.50 -19.73
CA LEU A 805 25.30 -22.72 -20.96
C LEU A 805 25.92 -23.87 -21.77
N PRO A 806 25.26 -25.04 -21.88
CA PRO A 806 25.77 -26.18 -22.66
C PRO A 806 26.08 -25.82 -24.12
N ALA A 807 27.24 -26.22 -24.63
CA ALA A 807 27.66 -25.86 -25.99
C ALA A 807 26.84 -26.59 -27.07
N ASP A 808 26.71 -27.90 -26.95
CA ASP A 808 26.22 -28.78 -28.03
C ASP A 808 24.92 -29.53 -27.68
N ASN A 809 24.56 -29.61 -26.39
CA ASN A 809 23.48 -30.47 -25.87
C ASN A 809 22.38 -29.70 -25.12
N TRP A 810 22.17 -28.41 -25.39
CA TRP A 810 21.08 -27.67 -24.76
C TRP A 810 19.70 -28.17 -25.19
N ASN A 811 18.92 -28.64 -24.21
CA ASN A 811 17.60 -29.25 -24.41
C ASN A 811 16.46 -28.24 -24.63
N GLY A 812 16.76 -26.94 -24.65
CA GLY A 812 15.77 -25.86 -24.78
C GLY A 812 15.24 -25.30 -23.45
N MET A 813 15.61 -25.91 -22.32
CA MET A 813 15.07 -25.58 -20.99
C MET A 813 16.07 -24.82 -20.12
N PHE A 814 15.56 -24.10 -19.13
CA PHE A 814 16.30 -23.33 -18.14
C PHE A 814 16.05 -23.88 -16.72
N GLN A 815 17.09 -24.11 -15.92
CA GLN A 815 16.99 -24.53 -14.52
C GLN A 815 17.89 -23.68 -13.62
N ALA A 816 17.32 -22.77 -12.84
CA ALA A 816 18.01 -22.02 -11.80
C ALA A 816 18.12 -22.83 -10.49
N VAL A 817 19.16 -22.55 -9.69
CA VAL A 817 19.43 -23.28 -8.44
C VAL A 817 19.76 -22.37 -7.26
N GLY A 818 19.00 -22.59 -6.18
CA GLY A 818 19.12 -21.84 -4.93
C GLY A 818 20.24 -22.28 -4.00
N GLY A 819 20.38 -21.55 -2.89
CA GLY A 819 21.41 -21.72 -1.88
C GLY A 819 21.01 -22.60 -0.69
N GLY A 820 21.60 -22.30 0.46
CA GLY A 820 21.42 -23.05 1.70
C GLY A 820 22.07 -22.33 2.89
N GLY A 821 21.45 -22.39 4.07
CA GLY A 821 21.86 -21.58 5.22
C GLY A 821 21.78 -20.09 4.90
N TRP A 822 22.81 -19.33 5.26
CA TRP A 822 22.87 -17.89 5.01
C TRP A 822 23.40 -17.49 3.62
N SER A 823 23.76 -18.46 2.76
CA SER A 823 24.18 -18.20 1.38
C SER A 823 23.03 -18.44 0.41
N THR A 824 22.80 -17.52 -0.53
CA THR A 824 21.73 -17.58 -1.55
C THR A 824 22.06 -18.43 -2.78
N GLY A 825 23.32 -18.81 -2.97
CA GLY A 825 23.80 -19.62 -4.08
C GLY A 825 25.33 -19.62 -4.13
N ARG A 826 25.92 -19.84 -5.31
CA ARG A 826 27.39 -19.80 -5.58
C ARG A 826 28.28 -20.60 -4.59
N ASN A 827 27.72 -21.61 -3.94
CA ASN A 827 28.38 -22.49 -2.97
C ASN A 827 28.55 -23.92 -3.53
N ALA A 828 29.23 -24.80 -2.80
CA ALA A 828 29.50 -26.17 -3.25
C ALA A 828 28.23 -26.97 -3.61
N GLY A 829 27.12 -26.74 -2.90
CA GLY A 829 25.83 -27.35 -3.21
C GLY A 829 25.21 -26.80 -4.50
N ALA A 830 25.24 -25.48 -4.68
CA ALA A 830 24.76 -24.82 -5.90
C ALA A 830 25.53 -25.28 -7.14
N TYR A 831 26.88 -25.29 -7.11
CA TYR A 831 27.67 -25.78 -8.24
C TYR A 831 27.43 -27.26 -8.55
N SER A 832 27.17 -28.09 -7.54
CA SER A 832 26.79 -29.50 -7.74
C SER A 832 25.43 -29.63 -8.45
N ALA A 833 24.46 -28.79 -8.08
CA ALA A 833 23.16 -28.73 -8.73
C ALA A 833 23.25 -28.19 -10.17
N MET A 834 24.03 -27.13 -10.41
CA MET A 834 24.32 -26.61 -11.76
C MET A 834 24.96 -27.68 -12.66
N ALA A 835 25.94 -28.43 -12.14
CA ALA A 835 26.61 -29.47 -12.93
C ALA A 835 25.65 -30.61 -13.33
N GLY A 836 24.76 -31.02 -12.41
CA GLY A 836 23.67 -31.95 -12.74
C GLY A 836 22.70 -31.39 -13.79
N ALA A 837 22.37 -30.10 -13.72
CA ALA A 837 21.54 -29.43 -14.71
C ALA A 837 22.20 -29.39 -16.11
N ILE A 838 23.52 -29.12 -16.20
CA ILE A 838 24.28 -29.21 -17.45
C ILE A 838 24.25 -30.64 -18.03
N ALA A 839 24.34 -31.66 -17.18
CA ALA A 839 24.36 -33.06 -17.59
C ALA A 839 23.04 -33.49 -18.26
N ASP A 840 21.91 -33.03 -17.73
CA ASP A 840 20.58 -33.23 -18.31
C ASP A 840 20.29 -32.29 -19.51
N GLY A 841 21.22 -31.39 -19.84
CA GLY A 841 21.14 -30.45 -20.97
C GLY A 841 20.43 -29.13 -20.69
N TYR A 842 20.13 -28.77 -19.43
CA TYR A 842 19.58 -27.44 -19.11
C TYR A 842 20.68 -26.36 -19.20
N ALA A 843 20.29 -25.16 -19.61
CA ALA A 843 21.03 -23.97 -19.20
C ALA A 843 20.73 -23.67 -17.73
N THR A 844 21.72 -23.22 -16.95
CA THR A 844 21.57 -23.07 -15.50
C THR A 844 22.25 -21.82 -14.96
N VAL A 845 21.76 -21.30 -13.83
CA VAL A 845 22.22 -20.07 -13.18
C VAL A 845 22.19 -20.21 -11.66
N THR A 846 23.02 -19.43 -10.97
CA THR A 846 22.97 -19.20 -9.51
C THR A 846 23.50 -17.80 -9.16
N THR A 847 23.06 -17.22 -8.03
CA THR A 847 23.50 -15.91 -7.51
C THR A 847 24.08 -16.00 -6.10
N ASP A 848 25.01 -15.12 -5.72
CA ASP A 848 25.38 -14.92 -4.30
C ASP A 848 24.59 -13.78 -3.65
N ALA A 849 23.70 -13.10 -4.39
CA ALA A 849 22.93 -11.94 -3.93
C ALA A 849 23.81 -10.81 -3.30
N GLY A 850 25.11 -10.77 -3.61
CA GLY A 850 26.07 -9.84 -3.03
C GLY A 850 26.49 -10.16 -1.58
N LEU A 851 26.08 -11.31 -1.06
CA LEU A 851 26.37 -11.78 0.31
C LEU A 851 27.70 -12.55 0.40
N GLY A 852 28.27 -12.91 -0.76
CA GLY A 852 29.43 -13.78 -0.87
C GLY A 852 29.13 -15.24 -0.52
N THR A 853 30.19 -16.01 -0.24
CA THR A 853 30.11 -17.47 -0.02
C THR A 853 30.27 -17.87 1.45
N ALA A 854 30.08 -16.95 2.39
CA ALA A 854 30.11 -17.25 3.82
C ALA A 854 28.85 -18.02 4.24
N GLY A 855 29.01 -18.99 5.14
CA GLY A 855 27.91 -19.82 5.64
C GLY A 855 27.18 -19.25 6.86
N ASP A 856 27.65 -18.12 7.39
CA ASP A 856 27.07 -17.31 8.46
C ASP A 856 26.84 -15.88 7.95
N PRO A 857 25.97 -15.09 8.60
CA PRO A 857 25.55 -13.81 8.06
C PRO A 857 26.54 -12.68 8.44
N SER A 858 27.52 -12.93 9.31
CA SER A 858 28.40 -11.92 9.90
C SER A 858 29.10 -10.97 8.90
N PRO A 859 29.51 -11.38 7.69
CA PRO A 859 30.22 -10.48 6.76
C PRO A 859 29.33 -9.44 6.07
N TRP A 860 28.00 -9.62 6.10
CA TRP A 860 27.05 -8.79 5.35
C TRP A 860 25.90 -8.23 6.21
N VAL A 861 25.56 -8.88 7.32
CA VAL A 861 24.34 -8.59 8.10
C VAL A 861 24.36 -7.29 8.88
N LEU A 862 25.52 -6.83 9.36
CA LEU A 862 25.65 -5.57 10.10
C LEU A 862 26.45 -4.54 9.31
N LEU A 863 25.94 -3.31 9.20
CA LEU A 863 26.72 -2.14 8.81
C LEU A 863 27.62 -1.67 9.97
N SER A 864 27.12 -1.82 11.19
CA SER A 864 27.84 -1.64 12.45
C SER A 864 27.10 -2.43 13.54
N PRO A 865 27.69 -2.65 14.74
CA PRO A 865 26.91 -3.06 15.90
C PRO A 865 25.64 -2.21 16.05
N GLY A 866 24.52 -2.85 16.36
CA GLY A 866 23.18 -2.25 16.43
C GLY A 866 22.46 -2.00 15.09
N ASN A 867 23.15 -2.02 13.94
CA ASN A 867 22.60 -1.61 12.64
C ASN A 867 22.67 -2.71 11.58
N VAL A 868 21.53 -3.35 11.31
CA VAL A 868 21.40 -4.36 10.24
C VAL A 868 21.47 -3.71 8.85
N ASN A 869 22.21 -4.34 7.94
CA ASN A 869 22.28 -3.94 6.54
C ASN A 869 21.01 -4.37 5.80
N MET A 870 20.04 -3.45 5.75
CA MET A 870 18.75 -3.72 5.13
C MET A 870 18.85 -3.97 3.60
N TYR A 871 19.88 -3.50 2.92
CA TYR A 871 20.07 -3.74 1.48
C TYR A 871 20.53 -5.18 1.21
N TYR A 872 21.54 -5.66 1.93
CA TYR A 872 21.92 -7.08 1.83
C TYR A 872 20.84 -8.02 2.38
N LEU A 873 20.09 -7.61 3.40
CA LEU A 873 18.90 -8.35 3.81
C LEU A 873 17.84 -8.39 2.70
N GLN A 874 17.60 -7.30 1.96
CA GLN A 874 16.69 -7.29 0.81
C GLN A 874 17.17 -8.18 -0.36
N ASN A 875 18.48 -8.27 -0.58
CA ASN A 875 19.06 -9.19 -1.56
C ASN A 875 18.93 -10.66 -1.13
N PHE A 876 19.19 -10.98 0.15
CA PHE A 876 18.91 -12.30 0.73
C PHE A 876 17.41 -12.65 0.58
N ALA A 877 16.55 -11.68 0.88
CA ALA A 877 15.10 -11.80 0.89
C ALA A 877 14.52 -12.08 -0.50
N THR A 878 14.63 -11.12 -1.42
CA THR A 878 13.86 -11.09 -2.69
C THR A 878 14.64 -10.61 -3.92
N ALA A 879 15.33 -9.47 -3.85
CA ALA A 879 15.69 -8.69 -5.04
C ALA A 879 16.51 -9.50 -6.07
N SER A 880 17.62 -10.09 -5.62
CA SER A 880 18.53 -10.83 -6.49
C SER A 880 17.96 -12.12 -7.09
N LEU A 881 16.83 -12.63 -6.57
CA LEU A 881 16.17 -13.83 -7.12
C LEU A 881 15.49 -13.52 -8.46
N ASN A 882 14.95 -12.31 -8.60
CA ASN A 882 14.33 -11.85 -9.84
C ASN A 882 15.42 -11.46 -10.87
N ASP A 883 16.48 -10.80 -10.42
CA ASP A 883 17.63 -10.47 -11.27
C ASP A 883 18.28 -11.72 -11.85
N GLU A 884 18.43 -12.77 -11.04
CA GLU A 884 18.93 -14.08 -11.45
C GLU A 884 18.08 -14.68 -12.59
N ALA A 885 16.75 -14.62 -12.48
CA ALA A 885 15.84 -15.10 -13.52
C ALA A 885 15.95 -14.27 -14.81
N ILE A 886 16.00 -12.94 -14.69
CA ILE A 886 16.12 -12.00 -15.83
C ILE A 886 17.46 -12.20 -16.55
N LEU A 887 18.57 -12.23 -15.81
CA LEU A 887 19.91 -12.40 -16.35
C LEU A 887 20.09 -13.79 -16.96
N GLY A 888 19.62 -14.84 -16.29
CA GLY A 888 19.64 -16.22 -16.81
C GLY A 888 18.91 -16.36 -18.15
N LYS A 889 17.66 -15.90 -18.23
CA LYS A 889 16.86 -15.90 -19.48
C LYS A 889 17.55 -15.04 -20.57
N SER A 890 18.12 -13.89 -20.21
CA SER A 890 18.85 -13.00 -21.14
C SER A 890 20.14 -13.64 -21.70
N PHE A 891 20.93 -14.32 -20.87
CA PHE A 891 22.14 -15.03 -21.32
C PHE A 891 21.80 -16.17 -22.28
N ILE A 892 20.75 -16.94 -22.00
CA ILE A 892 20.23 -18.01 -22.87
C ILE A 892 19.83 -17.44 -24.23
N ARG A 893 18.98 -16.39 -24.23
CA ARG A 893 18.53 -15.72 -25.46
C ARG A 893 19.69 -15.20 -26.30
N SER A 894 20.69 -14.60 -25.65
CA SER A 894 21.89 -14.05 -26.30
C SER A 894 22.77 -15.13 -26.92
N PHE A 895 22.96 -16.26 -26.22
CA PHE A 895 23.87 -17.32 -26.63
C PHE A 895 23.27 -18.27 -27.68
N TYR A 896 22.00 -18.68 -27.54
CA TYR A 896 21.34 -19.60 -28.47
C TYR A 896 20.44 -18.93 -29.51
N GLY A 897 20.27 -17.61 -29.45
CA GLY A 897 19.40 -16.85 -30.36
C GLY A 897 17.89 -17.02 -30.14
N ARG A 898 17.48 -17.71 -29.07
CA ARG A 898 16.07 -17.92 -28.68
C ARG A 898 15.91 -18.02 -27.17
N ASP A 899 14.76 -17.59 -26.66
CA ASP A 899 14.38 -17.75 -25.25
C ASP A 899 14.21 -19.25 -24.88
N PRO A 900 14.33 -19.65 -23.60
CA PRO A 900 14.03 -21.01 -23.18
C PRO A 900 12.54 -21.34 -23.36
N SER A 901 12.23 -22.60 -23.66
CA SER A 901 10.84 -23.04 -23.84
C SER A 901 10.06 -23.13 -22.52
N TYR A 902 10.75 -23.55 -21.45
CA TYR A 902 10.26 -23.51 -20.07
C TYR A 902 11.42 -23.23 -19.11
N SER A 903 11.08 -22.68 -17.96
CA SER A 903 11.98 -22.23 -16.91
C SER A 903 11.63 -22.85 -15.55
N TYR A 904 12.63 -23.40 -14.88
CA TYR A 904 12.46 -24.16 -13.64
C TYR A 904 13.35 -23.63 -12.51
N TRP A 905 12.85 -23.73 -11.29
CA TRP A 905 13.63 -23.55 -10.05
C TRP A 905 13.81 -24.91 -9.36
N ASN A 906 15.03 -25.21 -8.90
CA ASN A 906 15.30 -26.38 -8.06
C ASN A 906 16.16 -25.98 -6.85
N GLY A 907 15.56 -25.98 -5.66
CA GLY A 907 16.22 -25.57 -4.42
C GLY A 907 15.74 -26.35 -3.22
N CYS A 908 16.58 -26.46 -2.19
CA CYS A 908 16.21 -27.04 -0.90
C CYS A 908 16.74 -26.19 0.25
N SER A 909 16.14 -26.26 1.45
CA SER A 909 16.51 -25.40 2.60
C SER A 909 16.21 -23.93 2.28
N THR A 910 17.20 -23.04 2.37
CA THR A 910 17.10 -21.65 1.87
C THR A 910 16.73 -21.60 0.38
N GLY A 911 17.20 -22.55 -0.44
CA GLY A 911 16.75 -22.72 -1.82
C GLY A 911 15.26 -23.07 -1.95
N GLY A 912 14.69 -23.76 -0.96
CA GLY A 912 13.26 -24.01 -0.88
C GLY A 912 12.48 -22.74 -0.51
N ARG A 913 12.97 -21.95 0.45
CA ARG A 913 12.42 -20.61 0.78
C ARG A 913 12.45 -19.69 -0.44
N GLN A 914 13.59 -19.61 -1.13
CA GLN A 914 13.75 -18.81 -2.36
C GLN A 914 12.73 -19.23 -3.43
N GLY A 915 12.48 -20.53 -3.60
CA GLY A 915 11.44 -21.05 -4.49
C GLY A 915 10.02 -20.59 -4.12
N LEU A 916 9.65 -20.66 -2.84
CA LEU A 916 8.35 -20.15 -2.37
C LEU A 916 8.26 -18.61 -2.46
N THR A 917 9.37 -17.91 -2.23
CA THR A 917 9.48 -16.45 -2.41
C THR A 917 9.23 -16.04 -3.86
N LEU A 918 9.80 -16.80 -4.82
CA LEU A 918 9.55 -16.61 -6.25
C LEU A 918 8.06 -16.82 -6.58
N ALA A 919 7.43 -17.88 -6.08
CA ALA A 919 5.99 -18.10 -6.27
C ALA A 919 5.12 -16.95 -5.71
N GLN A 920 5.47 -16.39 -4.54
CA GLN A 920 4.73 -15.31 -3.89
C GLN A 920 4.97 -13.92 -4.51
N ARG A 921 6.19 -13.63 -4.99
CA ARG A 921 6.61 -12.26 -5.37
C ARG A 921 6.88 -12.07 -6.86
N TYR A 922 7.28 -13.13 -7.57
CA TYR A 922 7.72 -13.09 -8.97
C TYR A 922 7.07 -14.27 -9.74
N PRO A 923 5.73 -14.27 -9.88
CA PRO A 923 4.95 -15.44 -10.30
C PRO A 923 5.24 -15.92 -11.73
N ASP A 924 5.86 -15.09 -12.56
CA ASP A 924 6.27 -15.33 -13.95
C ASP A 924 7.79 -15.61 -14.11
N ALA A 925 8.55 -15.63 -13.01
CA ALA A 925 9.98 -15.91 -13.04
C ALA A 925 10.28 -17.36 -13.49
N TYR A 926 9.47 -18.34 -13.07
CA TYR A 926 9.64 -19.75 -13.37
C TYR A 926 8.29 -20.46 -13.55
N ASP A 927 8.17 -21.28 -14.58
CA ASP A 927 6.98 -22.09 -14.91
C ASP A 927 6.81 -23.28 -13.96
N GLY A 928 7.92 -23.80 -13.42
CA GLY A 928 7.92 -24.91 -12.46
C GLY A 928 8.91 -24.73 -11.32
N ILE A 929 8.46 -24.93 -10.08
CA ILE A 929 9.27 -24.74 -8.87
C ILE A 929 9.31 -26.03 -8.06
N ALA A 930 10.51 -26.58 -7.84
CA ALA A 930 10.79 -27.63 -6.85
C ALA A 930 11.44 -27.00 -5.62
N ALA A 931 10.73 -27.02 -4.48
CA ALA A 931 11.12 -26.38 -3.23
C ALA A 931 11.18 -27.42 -2.08
N GLY A 932 12.36 -28.00 -1.87
CA GLY A 932 12.63 -28.96 -0.79
C GLY A 932 12.86 -28.31 0.56
N ALA A 933 12.39 -28.95 1.63
CA ALA A 933 12.55 -28.54 3.03
C ALA A 933 12.60 -26.99 3.22
N PRO A 934 11.58 -26.24 2.76
CA PRO A 934 11.69 -24.80 2.64
C PRO A 934 11.76 -24.13 4.02
N VAL A 935 12.78 -23.28 4.23
CA VAL A 935 12.92 -22.48 5.46
C VAL A 935 11.99 -21.24 5.42
N ILE A 936 10.70 -21.49 5.31
CA ILE A 936 9.65 -20.49 5.59
C ILE A 936 9.45 -20.35 7.10
N TYR A 937 8.86 -19.23 7.53
CA TYR A 937 8.79 -18.83 8.93
C TYR A 937 10.18 -18.75 9.60
N TRP A 938 11.18 -18.18 8.91
CA TRP A 938 12.57 -18.15 9.35
C TRP A 938 12.75 -17.64 10.79
N THR A 939 12.00 -16.62 11.21
CA THR A 939 12.01 -16.11 12.59
C THR A 939 11.59 -17.18 13.60
N ARG A 940 10.60 -18.01 13.27
CA ARG A 940 10.07 -19.10 14.11
C ARG A 940 10.91 -20.38 14.03
N VAL A 941 11.50 -20.68 12.88
CA VAL A 941 12.48 -21.78 12.74
C VAL A 941 13.73 -21.47 13.57
N GLY A 942 14.18 -20.20 13.61
CA GLY A 942 15.26 -19.77 14.49
C GLY A 942 14.97 -19.99 15.98
N MET A 943 13.72 -19.76 16.42
CA MET A 943 13.27 -20.13 17.78
C MET A 943 13.47 -21.62 18.04
N THR A 944 12.90 -22.49 17.20
CA THR A 944 13.07 -23.95 17.35
C THR A 944 14.55 -24.37 17.33
N GLY A 945 15.38 -23.73 16.51
CA GLY A 945 16.82 -24.02 16.45
C GLY A 945 17.59 -23.66 17.73
N MET A 946 17.16 -22.66 18.50
CA MET A 946 17.78 -22.27 19.77
C MET A 946 17.15 -22.94 21.00
N TRP A 947 15.92 -23.44 20.87
CA TRP A 947 15.15 -24.03 21.98
C TRP A 947 15.87 -25.13 22.77
N PRO A 948 16.50 -26.16 22.16
CA PRO A 948 17.18 -27.22 22.91
C PRO A 948 18.36 -26.70 23.73
N GLN A 949 19.05 -25.67 23.23
CA GLN A 949 20.24 -25.07 23.86
C GLN A 949 19.84 -24.26 25.10
N LEU A 950 18.76 -23.47 24.98
CA LEU A 950 18.14 -22.83 26.13
C LEU A 950 17.67 -23.89 27.15
N TYR A 951 16.99 -24.94 26.70
CA TYR A 951 16.45 -25.99 27.57
C TYR A 951 17.54 -26.70 28.38
N MET A 952 18.66 -27.09 27.75
CA MET A 952 19.85 -27.61 28.46
C MET A 952 20.40 -26.62 29.49
N ASN A 953 20.46 -25.33 29.15
CA ASN A 953 20.91 -24.27 30.05
C ASN A 953 19.95 -23.97 31.21
N MET A 954 18.65 -24.25 31.06
CA MET A 954 17.67 -24.12 32.14
C MET A 954 17.72 -25.33 33.08
N GLU A 955 17.66 -26.56 32.55
CA GLU A 955 17.71 -27.81 33.34
C GLU A 955 19.12 -28.11 33.90
N LYS A 956 20.17 -27.41 33.43
CA LYS A 956 21.59 -27.70 33.71
C LYS A 956 21.98 -29.15 33.37
N ALA A 957 21.38 -29.69 32.33
CA ALA A 957 21.57 -31.05 31.85
C ALA A 957 22.12 -31.04 30.43
N TYR A 958 23.30 -31.64 30.23
CA TYR A 958 24.04 -31.65 28.98
C TYR A 958 24.36 -33.12 28.61
N PRO A 959 23.40 -33.85 28.01
CA PRO A 959 23.55 -35.28 27.74
C PRO A 959 24.58 -35.55 26.63
N PHE A 960 25.16 -36.75 26.61
CA PHE A 960 25.99 -37.18 25.48
C PHE A 960 25.11 -37.40 24.24
N GLY A 961 25.63 -37.07 23.06
CA GLY A 961 24.94 -37.32 21.78
C GLY A 961 24.66 -38.80 21.52
N CYS A 962 25.43 -39.71 22.15
CA CYS A 962 25.13 -41.15 22.13
C CYS A 962 23.82 -41.51 22.86
N GLU A 963 23.44 -40.79 23.92
CA GLU A 963 22.15 -40.97 24.62
C GLU A 963 21.00 -40.53 23.73
N LEU A 964 21.09 -39.33 23.16
CA LEU A 964 20.10 -38.78 22.24
C LEU A 964 19.92 -39.68 21.01
N LYS A 965 21.01 -40.20 20.44
CA LYS A 965 20.95 -41.17 19.33
C LYS A 965 20.28 -42.49 19.71
N ALA A 966 20.52 -42.99 20.93
CA ALA A 966 19.86 -44.20 21.43
C ALA A 966 18.35 -43.98 21.62
N ILE A 967 17.94 -42.81 22.14
CA ILE A 967 16.54 -42.41 22.24
C ILE A 967 15.88 -42.34 20.85
N THR A 968 16.49 -41.66 19.87
CA THR A 968 15.96 -41.61 18.49
C THR A 968 15.84 -43.01 17.88
N SER A 969 16.84 -43.88 18.09
CA SER A 969 16.84 -45.24 17.54
C SER A 969 15.75 -46.12 18.17
N ALA A 970 15.51 -45.98 19.47
CA ALA A 970 14.42 -46.65 20.17
C ALA A 970 13.04 -46.12 19.75
N ALA A 971 12.93 -44.83 19.46
CA ALA A 971 11.71 -44.22 18.93
C ALA A 971 11.36 -44.76 17.54
N VAL A 972 12.35 -44.83 16.63
CA VAL A 972 12.18 -45.48 15.32
C VAL A 972 11.72 -46.93 15.50
N LEU A 973 12.43 -47.74 16.29
CA LEU A 973 12.07 -49.15 16.52
C LEU A 973 10.66 -49.35 17.11
N ALA A 974 10.20 -48.43 17.97
CA ALA A 974 8.88 -48.50 18.59
C ALA A 974 7.75 -48.04 17.65
N CYS A 975 8.04 -47.14 16.70
CA CYS A 975 7.06 -46.47 15.86
C CYS A 975 7.01 -46.95 14.41
N ASP A 976 8.02 -47.69 13.95
CA ASP A 976 8.14 -48.29 12.60
C ASP A 976 6.79 -48.89 12.14
N GLY A 977 6.28 -49.85 12.91
CA GLY A 977 5.01 -50.56 12.66
C GLY A 977 3.71 -49.74 12.67
N LEU A 978 3.73 -48.43 12.92
CA LEU A 978 2.50 -47.62 13.08
C LEU A 978 1.78 -47.36 11.76
N ASP A 979 2.50 -47.34 10.63
CA ASP A 979 1.89 -47.21 9.29
C ASP A 979 1.44 -48.55 8.69
N GLY A 980 1.75 -49.67 9.37
CA GLY A 980 1.43 -51.04 8.96
C GLY A 980 2.56 -51.77 8.23
N VAL A 981 3.71 -51.12 8.00
CA VAL A 981 4.95 -51.69 7.45
C VAL A 981 6.01 -51.69 8.56
N VAL A 982 7.03 -52.55 8.44
CA VAL A 982 8.19 -52.56 9.35
C VAL A 982 9.43 -52.53 8.46
N ASP A 983 9.89 -51.32 8.15
CA ASP A 983 10.97 -51.04 7.20
C ASP A 983 12.06 -50.10 7.75
N GLY A 984 11.98 -49.76 9.05
CA GLY A 984 12.93 -48.91 9.76
C GLY A 984 12.66 -47.41 9.63
N LEU A 985 11.50 -47.00 9.10
CA LEU A 985 11.14 -45.60 8.88
C LEU A 985 9.95 -45.19 9.76
N ILE A 986 9.76 -43.89 9.98
CA ILE A 986 8.54 -43.36 10.58
C ILE A 986 7.80 -42.56 9.50
N SER A 987 6.67 -43.09 9.03
CA SER A 987 5.78 -42.38 8.10
C SER A 987 4.69 -41.56 8.80
N ASP A 988 4.31 -41.91 10.03
CA ASP A 988 3.39 -41.14 10.88
C ASP A 988 4.10 -40.66 12.18
N PRO A 989 4.78 -39.50 12.12
CA PRO A 989 5.47 -38.93 13.27
C PRO A 989 4.52 -38.37 14.34
N ASP A 990 3.23 -38.14 14.03
CA ASP A 990 2.24 -37.67 14.99
C ASP A 990 1.69 -38.82 15.84
N ALA A 991 1.36 -39.94 15.21
CA ALA A 991 1.05 -41.18 15.92
C ALA A 991 2.23 -41.62 16.81
N CYS A 992 3.46 -41.53 16.28
CA CYS A 992 4.66 -41.84 17.05
C CYS A 992 4.82 -40.94 18.28
N LEU A 993 4.69 -39.62 18.13
CA LEU A 993 4.77 -38.65 19.21
C LEU A 993 3.67 -38.83 20.28
N ALA A 994 2.52 -39.38 19.90
CA ALA A 994 1.44 -39.70 20.83
C ALA A 994 1.64 -41.03 21.58
N SER A 995 2.46 -41.95 21.05
CA SER A 995 2.64 -43.30 21.60
C SER A 995 3.98 -43.56 22.28
N PHE A 996 5.03 -42.85 21.89
CA PHE A 996 6.40 -43.08 22.37
C PHE A 996 6.76 -42.16 23.54
N ASP A 997 7.29 -42.75 24.62
CA ASP A 997 7.68 -42.05 25.84
C ASP A 997 9.19 -42.21 26.11
N PRO A 998 10.02 -41.16 25.90
CA PRO A 998 11.46 -41.26 26.09
C PRO A 998 11.88 -41.47 27.56
N PHE A 999 11.00 -41.18 28.53
CA PHE A 999 11.33 -41.34 29.95
C PHE A 999 11.42 -42.82 30.38
N GLN A 1000 10.84 -43.74 29.60
CA GLN A 1000 10.94 -45.18 29.85
C GLN A 1000 12.35 -45.76 29.60
N LEU A 1001 13.21 -45.02 28.90
CA LEU A 1001 14.56 -45.45 28.54
C LEU A 1001 15.62 -45.09 29.59
N ILE A 1002 15.27 -44.29 30.61
CA ILE A 1002 16.21 -43.84 31.66
C ILE A 1002 16.83 -45.06 32.36
N GLY A 1003 18.16 -45.08 32.48
CA GLY A 1003 18.91 -46.21 33.05
C GLY A 1003 19.20 -47.36 32.07
N THR A 1004 18.84 -47.24 30.78
CA THR A 1004 19.24 -48.23 29.76
C THR A 1004 20.71 -48.05 29.40
N THR A 1005 21.49 -49.13 29.44
CA THR A 1005 22.94 -49.12 29.11
C THR A 1005 23.19 -49.09 27.61
N ILE A 1006 23.99 -48.11 27.17
CA ILE A 1006 24.57 -47.96 25.84
C ILE A 1006 26.00 -48.49 25.90
N SER A 1007 26.26 -49.64 25.25
CA SER A 1007 27.53 -50.37 25.39
C SER A 1007 28.75 -49.72 24.74
N ASN A 1008 28.56 -48.74 23.85
CA ASN A 1008 29.64 -48.11 23.09
C ASN A 1008 29.32 -46.64 22.79
N CYS A 1009 29.59 -45.75 23.74
CA CYS A 1009 29.51 -44.31 23.52
C CYS A 1009 30.88 -43.76 23.08
N SER A 1010 30.96 -43.27 21.84
CA SER A 1010 32.22 -42.74 21.26
C SER A 1010 32.78 -41.53 22.01
N GLN A 1011 31.95 -40.77 22.72
CA GLN A 1011 32.34 -39.57 23.48
C GLN A 1011 32.97 -39.90 24.85
N THR A 1012 32.74 -41.10 25.40
CA THR A 1012 33.31 -41.55 26.68
C THR A 1012 34.28 -42.72 26.54
N GLY A 1013 34.26 -43.43 25.41
CA GLY A 1013 35.09 -44.62 25.17
C GLY A 1013 34.64 -45.86 25.96
N GLY A 1014 33.41 -45.86 26.48
CA GLY A 1014 32.88 -46.95 27.31
C GLY A 1014 31.35 -46.96 27.40
N GLU A 1015 30.84 -47.65 28.42
CA GLU A 1015 29.40 -47.77 28.67
C GLU A 1015 28.83 -46.50 29.32
N VAL A 1016 27.65 -46.07 28.88
CA VAL A 1016 26.90 -44.91 29.39
C VAL A 1016 25.45 -45.33 29.59
N GLN A 1017 24.76 -44.84 30.62
CA GLN A 1017 23.31 -45.03 30.74
C GLN A 1017 22.54 -43.78 30.30
N ILE A 1018 21.39 -43.96 29.68
CA ILE A 1018 20.49 -42.85 29.30
C ILE A 1018 20.05 -42.12 30.57
N SER A 1019 20.35 -40.82 30.62
CA SER A 1019 20.02 -39.93 31.72
C SER A 1019 18.60 -39.36 31.64
N GLU A 1020 18.07 -38.90 32.77
CA GLU A 1020 16.83 -38.12 32.80
C GLU A 1020 16.94 -36.84 31.95
N GLY A 1021 18.12 -36.22 31.92
CA GLY A 1021 18.41 -35.05 31.09
C GLY A 1021 18.26 -35.32 29.59
N ALA A 1022 18.75 -36.47 29.10
CA ALA A 1022 18.56 -36.88 27.71
C ALA A 1022 17.08 -37.09 27.35
N ALA A 1023 16.32 -37.77 28.23
CA ALA A 1023 14.89 -38.00 28.02
C ALA A 1023 14.09 -36.68 27.99
N LYS A 1024 14.35 -35.77 28.94
CA LYS A 1024 13.75 -34.43 28.97
C LYS A 1024 14.06 -33.61 27.72
N LEU A 1025 15.33 -33.56 27.31
CA LEU A 1025 15.78 -32.78 26.16
C LEU A 1025 15.17 -33.30 24.85
N ALA A 1026 15.12 -34.63 24.66
CA ALA A 1026 14.47 -35.25 23.52
C ALA A 1026 12.97 -34.87 23.46
N ASN A 1027 12.26 -35.02 24.58
CA ASN A 1027 10.84 -34.69 24.68
C ASN A 1027 10.55 -33.20 24.41
N ALA A 1028 11.36 -32.30 24.98
CA ALA A 1028 11.24 -30.85 24.77
C ALA A 1028 11.53 -30.45 23.32
N THR A 1029 12.46 -31.14 22.64
CA THR A 1029 12.84 -30.86 21.25
C THR A 1029 11.78 -31.36 20.25
N TRP A 1030 11.14 -32.51 20.52
CA TRP A 1030 10.04 -33.01 19.68
C TRP A 1030 8.74 -32.21 19.82
N HIS A 1031 8.40 -31.75 21.03
CA HIS A 1031 7.21 -30.90 21.22
C HIS A 1031 7.41 -29.44 20.77
N GLY A 1032 8.66 -29.00 20.64
CA GLY A 1032 9.01 -27.69 20.09
C GLY A 1032 9.05 -26.54 21.10
N ALA A 1033 9.39 -25.37 20.58
CA ALA A 1033 9.59 -24.16 21.35
C ALA A 1033 8.34 -23.76 22.13
N ARG A 1034 8.51 -23.44 23.43
CA ARG A 1034 7.47 -22.90 24.30
C ARG A 1034 7.91 -21.61 24.96
N SER A 1035 6.97 -20.72 25.23
CA SER A 1035 7.19 -19.54 26.04
C SER A 1035 7.28 -19.87 27.53
N SER A 1036 7.75 -18.92 28.33
CA SER A 1036 7.87 -18.99 29.79
C SER A 1036 6.54 -19.25 30.52
N ASP A 1037 5.41 -18.89 29.91
CA ASP A 1037 4.05 -19.21 30.35
C ASP A 1037 3.51 -20.57 29.85
N GLY A 1038 4.29 -21.29 29.04
CA GLY A 1038 4.01 -22.64 28.54
C GLY A 1038 3.26 -22.71 27.21
N HIS A 1039 2.88 -21.58 26.59
CA HIS A 1039 2.28 -21.59 25.25
C HIS A 1039 3.26 -22.11 24.18
N GLN A 1040 2.75 -22.76 23.13
CA GLN A 1040 3.58 -23.26 22.03
C GLN A 1040 3.89 -22.11 21.06
N LEU A 1041 5.18 -21.84 20.84
CA LEU A 1041 5.67 -20.79 19.94
C LEU A 1041 5.84 -21.29 18.51
N TRP A 1042 6.36 -22.51 18.35
CA TRP A 1042 6.51 -23.18 17.06
C TRP A 1042 6.61 -24.70 17.19
N TYR A 1043 6.57 -25.39 16.05
CA TYR A 1043 6.70 -26.84 15.97
C TYR A 1043 8.12 -27.30 16.34
N GLY A 1044 8.21 -28.49 16.96
CA GLY A 1044 9.46 -29.18 17.20
C GLY A 1044 9.88 -30.04 16.01
N LEU A 1045 11.04 -30.71 16.13
CA LEU A 1045 11.41 -31.74 15.17
C LEU A 1045 10.47 -32.94 15.29
N ASN A 1046 10.29 -33.67 14.20
CA ASN A 1046 9.52 -34.92 14.24
C ASN A 1046 10.23 -35.99 15.06
N VAL A 1047 9.46 -36.93 15.61
CA VAL A 1047 10.05 -38.14 16.21
C VAL A 1047 10.68 -38.98 15.11
N GLY A 1048 11.91 -39.45 15.35
CA GLY A 1048 12.76 -40.08 14.33
C GLY A 1048 13.85 -39.17 13.76
N SER A 1049 13.68 -37.84 13.84
CA SER A 1049 14.79 -36.91 13.55
C SER A 1049 15.94 -37.10 14.55
N THR A 1050 17.18 -36.98 14.07
CA THR A 1050 18.34 -36.84 14.95
C THR A 1050 18.39 -35.43 15.53
N PHE A 1051 19.11 -35.27 16.65
CA PHE A 1051 19.17 -34.00 17.39
C PHE A 1051 20.50 -33.25 17.23
N ASP A 1052 21.44 -33.82 16.49
CA ASP A 1052 22.85 -33.44 16.40
C ASP A 1052 23.10 -32.01 15.88
N VAL A 1053 22.18 -31.45 15.09
CA VAL A 1053 22.32 -30.13 14.48
C VAL A 1053 21.85 -28.99 15.38
N ILE A 1054 20.81 -29.21 16.22
CA ILE A 1054 20.20 -28.15 17.06
C ILE A 1054 20.35 -28.38 18.56
N ALA A 1055 20.56 -29.62 19.01
CA ALA A 1055 20.81 -29.98 20.41
C ALA A 1055 22.24 -30.55 20.62
N GLY A 1056 23.20 -30.06 19.83
CA GLY A 1056 24.61 -30.42 19.95
C GLY A 1056 25.19 -30.07 21.33
N THR A 1057 26.11 -30.92 21.80
CA THR A 1057 26.86 -30.74 23.05
C THR A 1057 28.35 -30.97 22.81
N ASN A 1058 29.18 -30.06 23.33
CA ASN A 1058 30.63 -30.19 23.28
C ASN A 1058 31.12 -30.82 24.59
N CYS A 1059 31.80 -31.97 24.51
CA CYS A 1059 32.19 -32.77 25.66
C CYS A 1059 33.71 -32.91 25.74
N THR A 1060 34.32 -32.41 26.82
CA THR A 1060 35.77 -32.50 27.08
C THR A 1060 35.99 -33.16 28.44
N GLY A 1061 36.77 -34.25 28.47
CA GLY A 1061 37.11 -34.93 29.74
C GLY A 1061 35.92 -35.56 30.48
N GLY A 1062 34.83 -35.86 29.79
CA GLY A 1062 33.59 -36.40 30.38
C GLY A 1062 32.61 -35.34 30.91
N VAL A 1063 32.94 -34.05 30.80
CA VAL A 1063 32.01 -32.94 31.07
C VAL A 1063 31.52 -32.36 29.75
N CYS A 1064 30.20 -32.26 29.58
CA CYS A 1064 29.56 -31.67 28.41
C CYS A 1064 29.00 -30.28 28.72
N VAL A 1065 28.98 -29.42 27.71
CA VAL A 1065 28.29 -28.12 27.70
C VAL A 1065 27.44 -28.00 26.45
N ALA A 1066 26.42 -27.13 26.50
CA ALA A 1066 25.63 -26.73 25.34
C ALA A 1066 26.55 -26.17 24.24
N ASP A 1067 26.38 -26.65 23.01
CA ASP A 1067 27.09 -26.17 21.82
C ASP A 1067 26.06 -25.54 20.86
N PRO A 1068 25.81 -24.21 20.96
CA PRO A 1068 24.69 -23.58 20.28
C PRO A 1068 24.84 -23.62 18.75
N GLY A 1069 23.98 -24.43 18.12
CA GLY A 1069 23.96 -24.64 16.69
C GLY A 1069 23.81 -23.34 15.89
N ARG A 1070 24.62 -23.23 14.82
CA ARG A 1070 24.85 -22.01 14.02
C ARG A 1070 23.59 -21.22 13.68
N TYR A 1071 22.57 -21.86 13.13
CA TYR A 1071 21.45 -21.14 12.49
C TYR A 1071 20.46 -20.47 13.45
N GLY A 1072 20.06 -21.15 14.54
CA GLY A 1072 19.19 -20.54 15.55
C GLY A 1072 19.90 -19.41 16.31
N TRP A 1073 21.18 -19.63 16.61
CA TRP A 1073 22.03 -18.64 17.24
C TRP A 1073 22.28 -17.40 16.37
N ASP A 1074 22.57 -17.58 15.08
CA ASP A 1074 22.84 -16.47 14.15
C ASP A 1074 21.67 -15.49 14.06
N LEU A 1075 20.42 -15.97 14.10
CA LEU A 1075 19.24 -15.10 14.14
C LEU A 1075 19.28 -14.19 15.39
N PHE A 1076 19.46 -14.80 16.57
CA PHE A 1076 19.45 -14.10 17.84
C PHE A 1076 20.61 -13.12 17.97
N LYS A 1077 21.82 -13.54 17.60
CA LYS A 1077 23.04 -12.74 17.65
C LYS A 1077 23.01 -11.57 16.68
N TRP A 1078 22.80 -11.85 15.39
CA TRP A 1078 23.05 -10.87 14.34
C TRP A 1078 21.85 -10.00 14.00
N PHE A 1079 20.62 -10.54 14.13
CA PHE A 1079 19.40 -9.81 13.78
C PHE A 1079 18.70 -9.23 15.00
N VAL A 1080 18.65 -9.94 16.13
CA VAL A 1080 17.91 -9.47 17.31
C VAL A 1080 18.78 -8.64 18.25
N ALA A 1081 19.87 -9.21 18.78
CA ALA A 1081 20.83 -8.50 19.63
C ALA A 1081 21.67 -7.50 18.83
N LYS A 1082 21.96 -7.82 17.55
CA LYS A 1082 22.75 -7.01 16.61
C LYS A 1082 24.16 -6.72 17.12
N ASP A 1083 24.70 -7.67 17.87
CA ASP A 1083 25.93 -7.52 18.64
C ASP A 1083 26.90 -8.69 18.32
N PRO A 1084 28.07 -8.40 17.71
CA PRO A 1084 29.11 -9.40 17.47
C PRO A 1084 29.65 -10.10 18.73
N ASP A 1085 29.47 -9.50 19.92
CA ASP A 1085 30.01 -9.99 21.19
C ASP A 1085 28.92 -10.60 22.11
N PHE A 1086 27.69 -10.75 21.62
CA PHE A 1086 26.57 -11.31 22.39
C PHE A 1086 26.89 -12.72 22.92
N ASP A 1087 26.68 -12.94 24.22
CA ASP A 1087 26.96 -14.21 24.92
C ASP A 1087 25.67 -15.07 25.06
N PRO A 1088 25.60 -16.25 24.41
CA PRO A 1088 24.42 -17.11 24.44
C PRO A 1088 24.09 -17.66 25.85
N SER A 1089 25.08 -17.73 26.74
CA SER A 1089 24.90 -18.26 28.10
C SER A 1089 24.07 -17.34 29.01
N THR A 1090 23.88 -16.08 28.59
CA THR A 1090 23.11 -15.06 29.33
C THR A 1090 21.60 -15.10 29.06
N VAL A 1091 21.14 -15.87 28.07
CA VAL A 1091 19.73 -15.91 27.65
C VAL A 1091 18.90 -16.73 28.65
N THR A 1092 18.00 -16.07 29.37
CA THR A 1092 16.92 -16.70 30.16
C THR A 1092 15.70 -16.99 29.30
N HIS A 1093 14.70 -17.68 29.85
CA HIS A 1093 13.45 -17.98 29.13
C HIS A 1093 12.70 -16.70 28.74
N GLU A 1094 12.63 -15.71 29.63
CA GLU A 1094 11.98 -14.42 29.39
C GLU A 1094 12.72 -13.60 28.33
N ILE A 1095 14.06 -13.68 28.31
CA ILE A 1095 14.89 -13.05 27.26
C ILE A 1095 14.64 -13.75 25.93
N TYR A 1096 14.56 -15.07 25.90
CA TYR A 1096 14.26 -15.84 24.69
C TYR A 1096 12.87 -15.50 24.12
N ASP A 1097 11.84 -15.38 24.95
CA ASP A 1097 10.50 -14.96 24.54
C ASP A 1097 10.52 -13.54 23.94
N ALA A 1098 11.18 -12.60 24.61
CA ALA A 1098 11.33 -11.22 24.14
C ALA A 1098 12.13 -11.15 22.83
N MET A 1099 13.20 -11.93 22.69
CA MET A 1099 14.02 -11.99 21.47
C MET A 1099 13.24 -12.61 20.30
N GLY A 1100 12.44 -13.64 20.55
CA GLY A 1100 11.56 -14.23 19.53
C GLY A 1100 10.46 -13.30 19.05
N HIS A 1101 9.78 -12.62 19.98
CA HIS A 1101 8.81 -11.60 19.62
C HIS A 1101 9.45 -10.46 18.82
N SER A 1102 10.65 -10.02 19.23
CA SER A 1102 11.44 -9.00 18.56
C SER A 1102 11.89 -9.42 17.14
N ALA A 1103 12.29 -10.68 16.95
CA ALA A 1103 12.62 -11.24 15.64
C ALA A 1103 11.42 -11.20 14.69
N PHE A 1104 10.26 -11.69 15.16
CA PHE A 1104 9.02 -11.70 14.39
C PHE A 1104 8.59 -10.29 13.98
N GLN A 1105 8.49 -9.35 14.93
CA GLN A 1105 8.07 -7.97 14.68
C GLN A 1105 8.98 -7.21 13.70
N GLN A 1106 10.29 -7.45 13.75
CA GLN A 1106 11.24 -6.73 12.90
C GLN A 1106 11.42 -7.36 11.51
N TYR A 1107 11.29 -8.69 11.39
CA TYR A 1107 11.80 -9.42 10.22
C TYR A 1107 10.82 -10.35 9.52
N GLN A 1108 9.60 -10.61 10.04
CA GLN A 1108 8.62 -11.49 9.38
C GLN A 1108 8.44 -11.13 7.90
N SER A 1109 8.17 -9.86 7.60
CA SER A 1109 7.92 -9.36 6.23
C SER A 1109 9.10 -9.49 5.25
N ALA A 1110 10.31 -9.71 5.76
CA ALA A 1110 11.54 -9.80 4.98
C ALA A 1110 12.19 -11.21 4.99
N MET A 1111 11.80 -12.09 5.91
CA MET A 1111 12.47 -13.38 6.13
C MET A 1111 11.53 -14.59 6.19
N ASP A 1112 10.26 -14.43 6.60
CA ASP A 1112 9.37 -15.57 6.83
C ASP A 1112 8.74 -16.12 5.56
N PHE A 1113 8.39 -15.26 4.59
CA PHE A 1113 7.75 -15.64 3.31
C PHE A 1113 6.61 -16.63 3.49
N ASP A 1114 5.68 -16.26 4.36
CA ASP A 1114 4.55 -17.05 4.81
C ASP A 1114 3.23 -16.67 4.14
N ASP A 1115 3.25 -15.83 3.10
CA ASP A 1115 2.04 -15.42 2.36
C ASP A 1115 1.38 -16.62 1.66
N PRO A 1116 0.16 -17.02 2.05
CA PRO A 1116 -0.52 -18.16 1.45
C PRO A 1116 -1.27 -17.81 0.16
N ASP A 1117 -1.36 -16.54 -0.24
CA ASP A 1117 -2.00 -16.15 -1.50
C ASP A 1117 -1.06 -16.36 -2.70
N LEU A 1118 -1.29 -17.44 -3.44
CA LEU A 1118 -0.57 -17.78 -4.66
C LEU A 1118 -1.41 -17.51 -5.93
N THR A 1119 -2.36 -16.57 -5.86
CA THR A 1119 -3.32 -16.29 -6.96
C THR A 1119 -2.61 -15.96 -8.27
N GLU A 1120 -1.60 -15.09 -8.25
CA GLU A 1120 -0.91 -14.69 -9.48
C GLU A 1120 -0.01 -15.79 -10.04
N PHE A 1121 0.61 -16.63 -9.20
CA PHE A 1121 1.38 -17.80 -9.64
C PHE A 1121 0.48 -18.86 -10.29
N ARG A 1122 -0.70 -19.12 -9.70
CA ARG A 1122 -1.73 -19.98 -10.29
C ARG A 1122 -2.24 -19.43 -11.62
N LYS A 1123 -2.48 -18.11 -11.73
CA LYS A 1123 -2.90 -17.44 -12.98
C LYS A 1123 -1.82 -17.49 -14.07
N ALA A 1124 -0.55 -17.35 -13.69
CA ALA A 1124 0.59 -17.53 -14.61
C ALA A 1124 0.75 -18.97 -15.11
N GLY A 1125 -0.03 -19.93 -14.57
CA GLY A 1125 0.02 -21.34 -14.94
C GLY A 1125 1.07 -22.16 -14.18
N GLY A 1126 1.85 -21.50 -13.30
CA GLY A 1126 3.00 -22.07 -12.62
C GLY A 1126 2.67 -23.30 -11.78
N LYS A 1127 3.61 -24.25 -11.73
CA LYS A 1127 3.49 -25.50 -10.95
C LYS A 1127 4.50 -25.54 -9.81
N LEU A 1128 4.04 -25.80 -8.60
CA LEU A 1128 4.85 -25.85 -7.39
C LEU A 1128 4.81 -27.28 -6.79
N LEU A 1129 5.98 -27.85 -6.58
CA LEU A 1129 6.17 -29.06 -5.78
C LEU A 1129 7.03 -28.74 -4.56
N THR A 1130 6.49 -28.94 -3.37
CA THR A 1130 7.32 -29.00 -2.15
C THR A 1130 7.49 -30.45 -1.70
N TYR A 1131 8.65 -30.75 -1.12
CA TYR A 1131 8.87 -32.00 -0.40
C TYR A 1131 9.60 -31.70 0.91
N HIS A 1132 9.40 -32.52 1.94
CA HIS A 1132 10.09 -32.35 3.22
C HIS A 1132 10.40 -33.71 3.84
N GLY A 1133 11.63 -33.89 4.31
CA GLY A 1133 12.01 -35.09 5.04
C GLY A 1133 11.29 -35.17 6.39
N LEU A 1134 10.65 -36.30 6.69
CA LEU A 1134 9.99 -36.50 7.98
C LEU A 1134 10.98 -36.73 9.12
N ALA A 1135 12.24 -37.03 8.82
CA ALA A 1135 13.35 -37.11 9.78
C ALA A 1135 14.31 -35.91 9.68
N ASP A 1136 13.85 -34.77 9.12
CA ASP A 1136 14.63 -33.53 9.04
C ASP A 1136 15.08 -33.11 10.45
N ASN A 1137 16.39 -32.95 10.64
CA ASN A 1137 17.05 -32.68 11.90
C ASN A 1137 17.37 -31.19 12.12
N LEU A 1138 16.93 -30.31 11.22
CA LEU A 1138 17.14 -28.86 11.27
C LEU A 1138 15.83 -28.07 11.19
N ILE A 1139 14.93 -28.43 10.26
CA ILE A 1139 13.68 -27.71 10.01
C ILE A 1139 12.49 -28.60 10.39
N PRO A 1140 11.55 -28.10 11.22
CA PRO A 1140 10.27 -28.79 11.44
C PRO A 1140 9.48 -28.98 10.15
N ALA A 1141 9.33 -30.23 9.68
CA ALA A 1141 8.53 -30.57 8.50
C ALA A 1141 7.09 -30.04 8.57
N LYS A 1142 6.53 -30.01 9.79
CA LYS A 1142 5.22 -29.43 10.11
C LYS A 1142 5.06 -27.96 9.69
N GLY A 1143 6.14 -27.18 9.56
CA GLY A 1143 6.09 -25.82 9.04
C GLY A 1143 5.68 -25.75 7.56
N THR A 1144 6.15 -26.69 6.73
CA THR A 1144 5.74 -26.78 5.32
C THR A 1144 4.33 -27.34 5.18
N GLU A 1145 3.96 -28.33 6.01
CA GLU A 1145 2.60 -28.83 6.08
C GLU A 1145 1.61 -27.73 6.50
N HIS A 1146 1.95 -26.93 7.51
CA HIS A 1146 1.15 -25.79 7.97
C HIS A 1146 0.91 -24.80 6.83
N TYR A 1147 1.96 -24.43 6.09
CA TYR A 1147 1.83 -23.54 4.93
C TYR A 1147 0.96 -24.15 3.82
N TYR A 1148 1.17 -25.43 3.46
CA TYR A 1148 0.32 -26.13 2.49
C TYR A 1148 -1.17 -26.12 2.91
N LYS A 1149 -1.44 -26.35 4.20
CA LYS A 1149 -2.78 -26.25 4.77
C LYS A 1149 -3.35 -24.84 4.63
N LEU A 1150 -2.60 -23.78 4.93
CA LEU A 1150 -3.07 -22.39 4.75
C LEU A 1150 -3.42 -22.09 3.28
N VAL A 1151 -2.57 -22.49 2.33
CA VAL A 1151 -2.87 -22.33 0.89
C VAL A 1151 -4.14 -23.13 0.51
N SER A 1152 -4.35 -24.35 1.03
CA SER A 1152 -5.53 -25.17 0.71
C SER A 1152 -6.88 -24.62 1.24
N HIS A 1153 -6.83 -23.71 2.21
CA HIS A 1153 -8.02 -22.94 2.63
C HIS A 1153 -8.40 -21.89 1.58
N LEU A 1154 -7.42 -21.24 0.96
CA LEU A 1154 -7.63 -20.19 -0.05
C LEU A 1154 -7.92 -20.75 -1.45
N PHE A 1155 -7.31 -21.88 -1.79
CA PHE A 1155 -7.45 -22.53 -3.11
C PHE A 1155 -8.10 -23.91 -2.97
N PRO A 1156 -9.42 -24.03 -3.18
CA PRO A 1156 -10.10 -25.33 -3.22
C PRO A 1156 -9.56 -26.27 -4.30
N ASP A 1157 -8.95 -25.71 -5.35
CA ASP A 1157 -8.30 -26.44 -6.44
C ASP A 1157 -6.77 -26.46 -6.32
N ILE A 1158 -6.20 -26.36 -5.11
CA ILE A 1158 -4.75 -26.38 -4.85
C ILE A 1158 -4.01 -27.46 -5.66
N ASP A 1159 -4.59 -28.65 -5.76
CA ASP A 1159 -4.07 -29.81 -6.51
C ASP A 1159 -3.81 -29.55 -8.01
N SER A 1160 -4.32 -28.45 -8.58
CA SER A 1160 -4.14 -28.00 -9.97
C SER A 1160 -2.80 -27.29 -10.21
N PHE A 1161 -2.15 -26.79 -9.15
CA PHE A 1161 -0.92 -26.00 -9.25
C PHE A 1161 0.10 -26.18 -8.10
N TYR A 1162 -0.29 -26.62 -6.91
CA TYR A 1162 0.62 -26.86 -5.78
C TYR A 1162 0.37 -28.24 -5.13
N ARG A 1163 1.44 -29.05 -4.98
CA ARG A 1163 1.40 -30.34 -4.26
C ARG A 1163 2.57 -30.46 -3.29
N HIS A 1164 2.33 -31.11 -2.15
CA HIS A 1164 3.31 -31.35 -1.09
C HIS A 1164 3.57 -32.86 -0.89
N PHE A 1165 4.83 -33.25 -0.72
CA PHE A 1165 5.27 -34.63 -0.50
C PHE A 1165 6.08 -34.80 0.80
N PRO A 1166 5.51 -35.38 1.86
CA PRO A 1166 6.28 -35.82 3.02
C PRO A 1166 7.11 -37.08 2.66
N ILE A 1167 8.38 -37.11 3.06
CA ILE A 1167 9.33 -38.18 2.73
C ILE A 1167 9.79 -38.90 4.01
N PRO A 1168 9.29 -40.12 4.33
CA PRO A 1168 9.69 -40.88 5.51
C PRO A 1168 11.20 -41.11 5.58
N GLY A 1169 11.78 -40.94 6.77
CA GLY A 1169 13.20 -41.22 7.05
C GLY A 1169 14.26 -40.37 6.32
N LEU A 1170 13.88 -39.49 5.39
CA LEU A 1170 14.76 -38.50 4.78
C LEU A 1170 15.09 -37.41 5.81
N ALA A 1171 16.38 -37.09 5.95
CA ALA A 1171 16.88 -36.01 6.82
C ALA A 1171 16.89 -34.66 6.09
N HIS A 1172 17.61 -33.64 6.61
CA HIS A 1172 17.59 -32.31 6.02
C HIS A 1172 18.14 -32.28 4.58
N CYS A 1173 17.24 -32.12 3.60
CA CYS A 1173 17.47 -32.17 2.14
C CYS A 1173 18.05 -33.48 1.56
N SER A 1174 18.70 -34.31 2.38
CA SER A 1174 19.51 -35.45 1.96
C SER A 1174 19.92 -36.32 3.16
N GLY A 1175 20.18 -37.60 2.92
CA GLY A 1175 20.57 -38.56 3.96
C GLY A 1175 19.42 -38.97 4.87
N GLY A 1176 19.76 -39.50 6.04
CA GLY A 1176 18.80 -40.21 6.90
C GLY A 1176 18.76 -41.71 6.58
N ALA A 1177 17.73 -42.40 7.06
CA ALA A 1177 17.51 -43.83 6.79
C ALA A 1177 16.64 -44.07 5.54
N GLY A 1178 15.85 -43.08 5.15
CA GLY A 1178 14.98 -43.12 3.97
C GLY A 1178 15.72 -42.81 2.66
N GLY A 1179 14.94 -42.74 1.59
CA GLY A 1179 15.43 -42.50 0.23
C GLY A 1179 15.24 -41.06 -0.24
N GLN A 1180 15.88 -40.71 -1.35
CA GLN A 1180 15.63 -39.46 -2.07
C GLN A 1180 14.44 -39.61 -3.05
N PRO A 1181 13.59 -38.59 -3.24
CA PRO A 1181 12.50 -38.61 -4.22
C PRO A 1181 13.00 -38.33 -5.65
N LEU A 1182 13.81 -39.25 -6.19
CA LEU A 1182 14.56 -39.07 -7.44
C LEU A 1182 13.70 -38.84 -8.69
N GLY A 1183 12.40 -39.18 -8.67
CA GLY A 1183 11.47 -38.94 -9.78
C GLY A 1183 10.87 -37.53 -9.81
N LEU A 1184 10.93 -36.78 -8.70
CA LEU A 1184 10.05 -35.64 -8.45
C LEU A 1184 10.23 -34.47 -9.42
N PHE A 1185 11.46 -34.16 -9.83
CA PHE A 1185 11.71 -33.07 -10.79
C PHE A 1185 11.27 -33.45 -12.21
N GLY A 1186 11.42 -34.71 -12.61
CA GLY A 1186 10.89 -35.22 -13.88
C GLY A 1186 9.35 -35.16 -13.92
N GLN A 1187 8.71 -35.40 -12.78
CA GLN A 1187 7.27 -35.25 -12.61
C GLN A 1187 6.82 -33.78 -12.65
N LEU A 1188 7.56 -32.85 -12.04
CA LEU A 1188 7.32 -31.40 -12.17
C LEU A 1188 7.35 -30.98 -13.65
N ARG A 1189 8.36 -31.44 -14.41
CA ARG A 1189 8.46 -31.15 -15.84
C ARG A 1189 7.29 -31.68 -16.63
N ALA A 1190 6.88 -32.94 -16.41
CA ALA A 1190 5.69 -33.49 -17.05
C ALA A 1190 4.43 -32.64 -16.74
N TRP A 1191 4.28 -32.20 -15.49
CA TRP A 1191 3.14 -31.36 -15.08
C TRP A 1191 3.12 -29.99 -15.78
N VAL A 1192 4.28 -29.35 -15.95
CA VAL A 1192 4.40 -28.06 -16.67
C VAL A 1192 4.24 -28.23 -18.19
N GLU A 1193 4.93 -29.20 -18.79
CA GLU A 1193 5.06 -29.32 -20.25
C GLU A 1193 3.85 -29.99 -20.91
N ASN A 1194 3.17 -30.92 -20.20
CA ASN A 1194 2.07 -31.70 -20.76
C ASN A 1194 0.87 -31.89 -19.80
N GLY A 1195 0.86 -31.23 -18.64
CA GLY A 1195 -0.24 -31.29 -17.69
C GLY A 1195 -0.30 -32.52 -16.80
N THR A 1196 0.62 -33.48 -16.92
CA THR A 1196 0.60 -34.72 -16.11
C THR A 1196 1.05 -34.47 -14.68
N ALA A 1197 0.09 -34.26 -13.78
CA ALA A 1197 0.35 -33.98 -12.37
C ALA A 1197 0.74 -35.24 -11.56
N PRO A 1198 1.72 -35.17 -10.63
CA PRO A 1198 2.13 -36.34 -9.84
C PRO A 1198 1.16 -36.63 -8.68
N GLU A 1199 0.41 -37.74 -8.76
CA GLU A 1199 -0.40 -38.21 -7.62
C GLU A 1199 0.45 -38.88 -6.52
N TYR A 1200 1.54 -39.53 -6.93
CA TYR A 1200 2.56 -40.12 -6.05
C TYR A 1200 3.95 -39.87 -6.63
N THR A 1201 4.98 -39.95 -5.78
CA THR A 1201 6.38 -40.07 -6.20
C THR A 1201 6.96 -41.35 -5.59
N THR A 1202 8.23 -41.67 -5.85
CA THR A 1202 8.89 -42.86 -5.29
C THR A 1202 10.25 -42.52 -4.71
N MET A 1203 10.63 -43.23 -3.65
CA MET A 1203 11.98 -43.22 -3.11
C MET A 1203 12.53 -44.64 -2.99
N ASP A 1204 13.83 -44.81 -3.26
CA ASP A 1204 14.55 -46.05 -3.07
C ASP A 1204 15.43 -45.94 -1.80
N PHE A 1205 15.37 -46.94 -0.92
CA PHE A 1205 16.10 -46.97 0.34
C PHE A 1205 16.58 -48.39 0.67
N VAL A 1206 17.41 -48.52 1.71
CA VAL A 1206 17.90 -49.81 2.22
C VAL A 1206 17.26 -50.06 3.58
N ALA A 1207 16.40 -51.07 3.68
CA ALA A 1207 15.76 -51.46 4.92
C ALA A 1207 16.79 -52.05 5.93
N PRO A 1208 16.48 -52.09 7.24
CA PRO A 1208 17.37 -52.61 8.29
C PRO A 1208 17.88 -54.05 8.08
N ASP A 1209 17.19 -54.85 7.28
CA ASP A 1209 17.61 -56.22 6.91
C ASP A 1209 18.65 -56.26 5.77
N GLY A 1210 18.99 -55.11 5.18
CA GLY A 1210 19.91 -54.95 4.07
C GLY A 1210 19.27 -55.10 2.69
N THR A 1211 17.93 -55.19 2.59
CA THR A 1211 17.22 -55.23 1.31
C THR A 1211 17.02 -53.84 0.73
N ASN A 1212 17.19 -53.70 -0.59
CA ASN A 1212 16.78 -52.49 -1.30
C ASN A 1212 15.26 -52.52 -1.50
N GLN A 1213 14.56 -51.46 -1.07
CA GLN A 1213 13.11 -51.32 -1.21
C GLN A 1213 12.75 -50.00 -1.88
N THR A 1214 11.62 -49.97 -2.58
CA THR A 1214 11.07 -48.78 -3.24
C THR A 1214 9.72 -48.45 -2.58
N LEU A 1215 9.63 -47.31 -1.91
CA LEU A 1215 8.38 -46.84 -1.29
C LEU A 1215 7.63 -45.88 -2.21
N GLY A 1216 6.33 -46.11 -2.37
CA GLY A 1216 5.41 -45.19 -3.04
C GLY A 1216 4.95 -44.09 -2.10
N LEU A 1217 5.35 -42.86 -2.37
CA LEU A 1217 5.09 -41.69 -1.54
C LEU A 1217 3.89 -40.92 -2.06
N ASN A 1218 2.78 -41.00 -1.32
CA ASN A 1218 1.58 -40.22 -1.62
C ASN A 1218 1.83 -38.74 -1.32
N ARG A 1219 1.28 -37.86 -2.16
CA ARG A 1219 1.15 -36.44 -1.82
C ARG A 1219 0.27 -36.27 -0.57
N LEU A 1220 0.53 -35.23 0.22
CA LEU A 1220 -0.40 -34.78 1.25
C LEU A 1220 -1.67 -34.29 0.55
N LYS A 1221 -2.79 -34.98 0.76
CA LYS A 1221 -4.10 -34.57 0.23
C LYS A 1221 -4.63 -33.40 1.05
N ASP A 1222 -5.38 -32.51 0.39
CA ASP A 1222 -6.10 -31.44 1.09
C ASP A 1222 -7.01 -32.03 2.19
N PRO A 1223 -6.76 -31.72 3.48
CA PRO A 1223 -7.53 -32.30 4.58
C PRO A 1223 -9.00 -31.83 4.59
N PHE A 1224 -9.33 -30.77 3.84
CA PHE A 1224 -10.70 -30.27 3.73
C PHE A 1224 -11.46 -30.82 2.51
N ALA A 1225 -10.83 -31.57 1.60
CA ALA A 1225 -11.47 -32.10 0.40
C ALA A 1225 -12.65 -33.02 0.75
N ALA A 1226 -12.50 -33.87 1.77
CA ALA A 1226 -13.56 -34.76 2.24
C ALA A 1226 -14.71 -34.01 2.95
N LEU A 1227 -14.42 -32.89 3.61
CA LEU A 1227 -15.43 -32.04 4.27
C LEU A 1227 -16.19 -31.14 3.27
N ARG A 1228 -15.62 -30.91 2.08
CA ARG A 1228 -16.22 -30.14 0.98
C ARG A 1228 -17.00 -31.02 -0.03
N GLY A 1229 -16.96 -32.35 0.12
CA GLY A 1229 -17.57 -33.32 -0.80
C GLY A 1229 -18.85 -33.99 -0.27
N GLY A 1230 -19.67 -33.29 0.52
CA GLY A 1230 -20.92 -33.80 1.12
C GLY A 1230 -22.11 -32.86 0.91
#